data_AF-A0A2E1LVS5-F1
#
_entry.id   AF-A0A2E1LVS5-F1
#
_cell.length_a   1.000
_cell.length_b   1.000
_cell.length_c   1.000
_cell.angle_alpha   90.00
_cell.angle_beta   90.00
_cell.angle_gamma   90.00
#
_symmetry.space_group_name_H-M   'P 1'
#
loop_
_entity.id
_entity.type
_entity.pdbx_description
1 polymer ?
#
loop_
_entity_poly.entity_id
_entity_poly.type
_entity_poly.pdbx_seq_one_letter_code
_entity_poly.pdbx_strand_id
1 'polypeptide(L)'
;MRYSIWMLSVLMFAAASGLQAQCDNLFFSEAAEGSSNNKYLEIYNPTSATIDLSGYAYPSVSNAPDNGLGNYDFWNNFAEGATIEAGGVYIIAHPSSDASILAVANETFTFLSNGDDGFMIVQGDEASYVQIDAVGDWNGDPGSGWEVAGVADGTKDHTIVRKSSVQSGNAGDWITSAGTNVDDSEWIVLDQNDWTNLAIHTFDGCGAAVEGCTNPSATNYNMDATQDDGSCTFDNACNVDGVVVEASSFQYVPADLSIEAGTTVVWSNLGGTHDVNGDIDSQTSMSFDNPESFYIAPVSGAAGGVCIGSFTFNTPGVYMYDCSIGSHAALGMVATITVGTGGCTSAAAPNYNPSADFDDGSCIEVSTTSIADIQLGQETGVFTDSVVVTSGVVTGVFGSNVSIQDGQGAYSGMWLNGPDVPVAVGDQIEVTGAVSEFFDKTQISNPAVVISSQGNSLPVAEVLATADLAAEVWEGVLVQTTGVVTSTSLGFGEWSLSDGSGDAVADDAAYDAIGGELAAVGNELQLSGVLDFTFGAFKVQPRDVTDVLLFGCSTAGAANFNPLATIDDGSCVFEGGECGLFFSEMAEGSSNNKYIELYNPTQSTIFLSEYTLGNCSNGCDVTGEFDFLTFNFPSGAVVEAGSTYIIAHPTADSLILASADMTFTYLSNGDDAFGLLDITGDAPVLVDVFGSLGADPGSGFAVAGVLNATQNGTIVRKSGVSQGNGGDWAASAGSNAIDSEWIINPSNDWTNLGIHTFTGACATDNSGCTDSGAVNYDPNATEDDGSCIFVPTLSIQDIHAGAFSGSVVTSGLVTGVYGPSGSLSGQPSYSIQDGSGAFSAIWVIGDGVAVGDLVSVAGTVNEVFGLRQILSAVPIIQSSGNALPAAEALTTAGINDEQWESVLVTMTGSVTDINATFGEWLLDDGSGNGMAASLGYEAVDDSIEVNGMNMALVELGANYRVSGPNFYAYGNWKLCPNASTDVVRIGCTDPSFANYDALASEDDGSCSSVEGCTEEGADNYDPTATIDDGTCVIVGCTDVTALNYNENTTQEDNSTCYYTLPSVIINEVHYNPCTAQGDDFDFEFVELLNIDDVAADLSGYQFYNESGGLLQLSLVFPDGTTLAAGEFMVLA
;
A
#
# COMPACT_ATOMS: atom_id res chain seq x y z
N MET A 1 99.79 -33.50 52.24
CA MET A 1 99.03 -34.48 53.06
C MET A 1 97.87 -34.96 52.20
N ARG A 2 97.83 -36.25 51.81
CA ARG A 2 96.87 -37.29 52.28
C ARG A 2 95.41 -36.99 51.85
N TYR A 3 94.57 -37.82 51.21
CA TYR A 3 94.47 -39.23 50.74
C TYR A 3 93.26 -39.24 49.73
N SER A 4 93.27 -39.92 48.57
CA SER A 4 92.62 -41.23 48.25
C SER A 4 91.09 -41.30 48.47
N ILE A 5 90.18 -41.95 47.71
CA ILE A 5 90.13 -42.87 46.54
C ILE A 5 88.61 -43.29 46.36
N TRP A 6 88.16 -43.73 45.14
CA TRP A 6 86.85 -44.38 44.74
C TRP A 6 85.56 -43.51 44.86
N MET A 7 84.58 -43.49 43.93
CA MET A 7 83.87 -44.61 43.30
C MET A 7 83.11 -44.18 42.02
N LEU A 8 83.00 -45.12 41.07
CA LEU A 8 82.15 -45.10 39.88
C LEU A 8 80.66 -45.12 40.27
N SER A 9 79.85 -44.18 39.77
CA SER A 9 78.39 -44.37 39.63
C SER A 9 77.91 -43.52 38.45
N VAL A 10 77.90 -44.13 37.27
CA VAL A 10 77.05 -43.69 36.16
C VAL A 10 75.61 -43.88 36.66
N LEU A 11 75.00 -42.81 37.17
CA LEU A 11 73.55 -42.71 37.25
C LEU A 11 73.09 -42.18 35.88
N MET A 12 72.66 -43.10 35.03
CA MET A 12 71.63 -42.80 34.04
C MET A 12 70.44 -42.23 34.82
N PHE A 13 70.30 -40.91 34.86
CA PHE A 13 68.97 -40.35 34.78
C PHE A 13 68.56 -40.50 33.32
N ALA A 14 67.87 -41.59 33.01
CA ALA A 14 66.90 -41.54 31.93
C ALA A 14 65.86 -40.52 32.40
N ALA A 15 66.05 -39.25 32.03
CA ALA A 15 64.94 -38.33 31.97
C ALA A 15 63.98 -38.98 30.98
N ALA A 16 62.86 -39.47 31.49
CA ALA A 16 61.71 -39.73 30.66
C ALA A 16 61.40 -38.38 30.01
N SER A 17 61.85 -38.21 28.77
CA SER A 17 61.37 -37.16 27.89
C SER A 17 59.91 -37.49 27.65
N GLY A 18 59.03 -36.99 28.54
CA GLY A 18 57.66 -36.75 28.14
C GLY A 18 57.75 -35.91 26.87
N LEU A 19 57.10 -36.37 25.81
CA LEU A 19 56.98 -35.62 24.56
C LEU A 19 56.31 -34.29 24.93
N GLN A 20 57.12 -33.24 25.06
CA GLN A 20 56.58 -31.90 25.22
C GLN A 20 55.91 -31.51 23.91
N ALA A 21 54.78 -30.79 24.00
CA ALA A 21 54.16 -30.19 22.82
C ALA A 21 55.18 -29.27 22.15
N GLN A 22 55.12 -29.21 20.82
CA GLN A 22 55.99 -28.34 20.04
C GLN A 22 55.55 -26.90 20.26
N CYS A 23 56.49 -26.03 20.67
CA CYS A 23 56.26 -24.59 20.68
C CYS A 23 56.26 -24.04 19.25
N ASP A 24 55.49 -22.99 19.01
CA ASP A 24 55.14 -22.58 17.65
C ASP A 24 56.28 -21.87 16.90
N ASN A 25 57.04 -20.98 17.55
CA ASN A 25 58.12 -20.24 16.89
C ASN A 25 59.13 -19.54 17.84
N LEU A 26 60.10 -18.81 17.26
CA LEU A 26 61.09 -17.97 17.94
C LEU A 26 60.44 -16.78 18.68
N PHE A 27 61.13 -16.22 19.67
CA PHE A 27 60.74 -14.94 20.29
C PHE A 27 61.95 -14.21 20.91
N PHE A 28 61.83 -12.91 21.16
CA PHE A 28 62.83 -12.11 21.87
C PHE A 28 62.84 -12.47 23.36
N SER A 29 63.94 -13.03 23.84
CA SER A 29 64.13 -13.36 25.25
C SER A 29 64.69 -12.19 26.07
N GLU A 30 65.43 -11.29 25.44
CA GLU A 30 66.01 -10.11 26.08
C GLU A 30 66.26 -8.99 25.06
N ALA A 31 66.03 -7.74 25.44
CA ALA A 31 66.40 -6.56 24.66
C ALA A 31 66.98 -5.49 25.58
N ALA A 32 68.01 -4.79 25.12
CA ALA A 32 68.69 -3.84 25.99
C ALA A 32 69.17 -2.57 25.31
N GLU A 33 68.85 -1.44 25.95
CA GLU A 33 69.32 -0.09 25.67
C GLU A 33 70.24 0.34 26.82
N GLY A 34 71.48 -0.14 26.78
CA GLY A 34 72.49 0.17 27.79
C GLY A 34 73.22 1.48 27.50
N SER A 35 74.10 1.86 28.43
CA SER A 35 74.85 3.11 28.31
C SER A 35 75.72 3.18 27.05
N SER A 36 75.71 4.34 26.39
CA SER A 36 76.41 4.57 25.13
C SER A 36 75.94 3.63 24.02
N ASN A 37 76.78 2.67 23.63
CA ASN A 37 76.54 1.75 22.53
C ASN A 37 76.35 0.31 23.02
N ASN A 38 76.13 0.11 24.33
CA ASN A 38 75.90 -1.21 24.89
C ASN A 38 74.47 -1.65 24.60
N LYS A 39 74.21 -2.10 23.36
CA LYS A 39 72.87 -2.42 22.87
C LYS A 39 72.85 -3.81 22.25
N TYR A 40 71.77 -4.57 22.49
CA TYR A 40 71.54 -5.85 21.83
C TYR A 40 70.08 -6.30 21.85
N LEU A 41 69.79 -7.25 20.96
CA LEU A 41 68.59 -8.08 20.93
C LEU A 41 69.02 -9.55 21.10
N GLU A 42 68.31 -10.30 21.94
CA GLU A 42 68.48 -11.73 22.14
C GLU A 42 67.20 -12.46 21.74
N ILE A 43 67.35 -13.47 20.88
CA ILE A 43 66.25 -14.28 20.34
C ILE A 43 66.41 -15.70 20.84
N TYR A 44 65.35 -16.29 21.39
CA TYR A 44 65.32 -17.65 21.92
C TYR A 44 64.58 -18.61 21.00
N ASN A 45 65.10 -19.83 20.88
CA ASN A 45 64.41 -20.94 20.22
C ASN A 45 63.78 -21.90 21.25
N PRO A 46 62.47 -21.80 21.54
CA PRO A 46 61.79 -22.68 22.48
C PRO A 46 61.47 -24.07 21.90
N THR A 47 61.69 -24.28 20.60
CA THR A 47 61.31 -25.51 19.91
C THR A 47 62.25 -26.67 20.22
N SER A 48 61.84 -27.89 19.87
CA SER A 48 62.63 -29.11 20.07
C SER A 48 63.66 -29.37 18.96
N ALA A 49 63.71 -28.52 17.94
CA ALA A 49 64.58 -28.65 16.79
C ALA A 49 65.43 -27.39 16.56
N THR A 50 66.57 -27.56 15.88
CA THR A 50 67.37 -26.44 15.39
C THR A 50 66.56 -25.67 14.34
N ILE A 51 66.47 -24.35 14.48
CA ILE A 51 65.81 -23.48 13.51
C ILE A 51 66.87 -22.84 12.60
N ASP A 52 66.62 -22.92 11.29
CA ASP A 52 67.37 -22.22 10.25
C ASP A 52 66.73 -20.85 10.00
N LEU A 53 67.53 -19.79 10.09
CA LEU A 53 67.06 -18.40 9.97
C LEU A 53 67.04 -17.88 8.53
N SER A 54 67.32 -18.70 7.52
CA SER A 54 67.34 -18.28 6.10
C SER A 54 65.98 -17.80 5.55
N GLY A 55 64.87 -18.12 6.22
CA GLY A 55 63.53 -17.60 5.92
C GLY A 55 63.00 -16.65 6.99
N TYR A 56 63.88 -16.10 7.83
CA TYR A 56 63.52 -15.14 8.87
C TYR A 56 64.26 -13.81 8.65
N ALA A 57 63.68 -12.74 9.18
CA ALA A 57 64.27 -11.42 9.24
C ALA A 57 63.93 -10.74 10.56
N TYR A 58 64.63 -9.65 10.88
CA TYR A 58 64.35 -8.79 12.02
C TYR A 58 64.15 -7.32 11.59
N PRO A 59 63.13 -7.03 10.77
CA PRO A 59 62.82 -5.67 10.37
C PRO A 59 62.64 -4.70 11.56
N SER A 60 62.88 -3.42 11.29
CA SER A 60 62.87 -2.37 12.31
C SER A 60 62.20 -1.09 11.82
N VAL A 61 61.59 -0.37 12.76
CA VAL A 61 61.06 0.99 12.62
C VAL A 61 61.95 1.93 13.42
N SER A 62 62.32 3.08 12.86
CA SER A 62 63.13 4.05 13.59
C SER A 62 62.29 5.21 14.10
N ASN A 63 62.05 5.26 15.40
CA ASN A 63 61.06 6.11 16.06
C ASN A 63 59.63 5.81 15.57
N ALA A 64 59.17 6.50 14.53
CA ALA A 64 57.85 6.31 13.92
C ALA A 64 57.99 5.60 12.56
N PRO A 65 57.04 4.75 12.16
CA PRO A 65 57.07 4.10 10.86
C PRO A 65 56.89 5.15 9.73
N ASP A 66 57.94 5.39 8.97
CA ASP A 66 57.96 6.30 7.82
C ASP A 66 57.24 5.69 6.60
N ASN A 67 57.13 4.35 6.56
CA ASN A 67 56.45 3.60 5.50
C ASN A 67 54.99 3.24 5.82
N GLY A 68 54.36 3.94 6.77
CA GLY A 68 52.97 3.74 7.18
C GLY A 68 52.83 2.84 8.41
N LEU A 69 51.78 3.09 9.19
CA LEU A 69 51.55 2.42 10.47
C LEU A 69 51.47 0.91 10.30
N GLY A 70 52.19 0.17 11.15
CA GLY A 70 52.26 -1.28 11.10
C GLY A 70 53.27 -1.83 10.08
N ASN A 71 53.96 -0.97 9.33
CA ASN A 71 55.04 -1.35 8.42
C ASN A 71 56.41 -1.10 9.03
N TYR A 72 57.43 -1.81 8.53
CA TYR A 72 58.82 -1.56 8.87
C TYR A 72 59.44 -0.47 7.98
N ASP A 73 60.47 0.19 8.51
CA ASP A 73 61.27 1.13 7.73
C ASP A 73 62.46 0.44 7.05
N PHE A 74 63.05 -0.51 7.77
CA PHE A 74 64.26 -1.20 7.34
C PHE A 74 64.11 -2.71 7.46
N TRP A 75 64.30 -3.41 6.36
CA TRP A 75 64.37 -4.87 6.33
C TRP A 75 65.79 -5.34 6.70
N ASN A 76 65.91 -6.13 7.78
CA ASN A 76 67.20 -6.64 8.24
C ASN A 76 67.22 -8.17 8.18
N ASN A 77 68.18 -8.74 7.45
CA ASN A 77 68.35 -10.19 7.34
C ASN A 77 69.35 -10.71 8.37
N PHE A 78 69.13 -11.93 8.86
CA PHE A 78 70.14 -12.66 9.64
C PHE A 78 71.36 -13.03 8.78
N ALA A 79 72.52 -13.19 9.42
CA ALA A 79 73.73 -13.68 8.75
C ALA A 79 73.50 -14.99 7.98
N GLU A 80 74.12 -15.11 6.79
CA GLU A 80 73.97 -16.30 5.94
C GLU A 80 74.36 -17.59 6.68
N GLY A 81 73.42 -18.55 6.71
CA GLY A 81 73.59 -19.83 7.41
C GLY A 81 73.43 -19.75 8.94
N ALA A 82 72.84 -18.67 9.46
CA ALA A 82 72.52 -18.56 10.88
C ALA A 82 71.48 -19.61 11.32
N THR A 83 71.76 -20.28 12.43
CA THR A 83 70.87 -21.26 13.04
C THR A 83 70.81 -21.06 14.55
N ILE A 84 69.68 -21.39 15.16
CA ILE A 84 69.51 -21.41 16.61
C ILE A 84 69.20 -22.85 17.03
N GLU A 85 70.08 -23.46 17.81
CA GLU A 85 69.83 -24.81 18.36
C GLU A 85 68.59 -24.81 19.26
N ALA A 86 67.96 -25.97 19.41
CA ALA A 86 66.83 -26.15 20.33
C ALA A 86 67.20 -25.70 21.76
N GLY A 87 66.42 -24.76 22.33
CA GLY A 87 66.69 -24.13 23.62
C GLY A 87 67.91 -23.19 23.64
N GLY A 88 68.45 -22.83 22.47
CA GLY A 88 69.54 -21.86 22.32
C GLY A 88 69.06 -20.43 22.11
N VAL A 89 70.01 -19.49 22.13
CA VAL A 89 69.76 -18.07 21.84
C VAL A 89 70.63 -17.57 20.69
N TYR A 90 70.19 -16.50 20.04
CA TYR A 90 70.91 -15.76 19.01
C TYR A 90 70.94 -14.27 19.36
N ILE A 91 72.14 -13.70 19.45
CA ILE A 91 72.37 -12.34 19.94
C ILE A 91 72.86 -11.44 18.81
N ILE A 92 72.17 -10.32 18.63
CA ILE A 92 72.51 -9.23 17.70
C ILE A 92 72.98 -8.04 18.54
N ALA A 93 74.25 -7.66 18.45
CA ALA A 93 74.81 -6.59 19.30
C ALA A 93 75.40 -5.42 18.51
N HIS A 94 75.44 -4.24 19.10
CA HIS A 94 76.12 -3.11 18.49
C HIS A 94 77.64 -3.37 18.41
N PRO A 95 78.34 -3.07 17.27
CA PRO A 95 79.76 -3.40 17.09
C PRO A 95 80.72 -2.67 18.05
N SER A 96 80.22 -1.65 18.76
CA SER A 96 80.96 -0.92 19.80
C SER A 96 80.41 -1.14 21.22
N SER A 97 79.60 -2.19 21.43
CA SER A 97 79.18 -2.63 22.77
C SER A 97 80.39 -3.06 23.63
N ASP A 98 80.17 -3.16 24.94
CA ASP A 98 81.15 -3.70 25.87
C ASP A 98 81.65 -5.08 25.40
N ALA A 99 82.93 -5.36 25.71
CA ALA A 99 83.58 -6.60 25.32
C ALA A 99 82.86 -7.85 25.86
N SER A 100 82.13 -7.76 26.98
CA SER A 100 81.33 -8.88 27.49
C SER A 100 80.13 -9.21 26.62
N ILE A 101 79.49 -8.21 25.98
CA ILE A 101 78.36 -8.41 25.06
C ILE A 101 78.89 -8.98 23.74
N LEU A 102 79.95 -8.37 23.19
CA LEU A 102 80.56 -8.82 21.93
C LEU A 102 81.16 -10.23 22.01
N ALA A 103 81.49 -10.73 23.21
CA ALA A 103 82.02 -12.07 23.40
C ALA A 103 80.98 -13.18 23.15
N VAL A 104 79.69 -12.85 23.23
CA VAL A 104 78.57 -13.79 23.05
C VAL A 104 77.66 -13.44 21.88
N ALA A 105 77.85 -12.28 21.25
CA ALA A 105 77.11 -11.87 20.05
C ALA A 105 77.35 -12.83 18.87
N ASN A 106 76.26 -13.25 18.21
CA ASN A 106 76.29 -14.06 17.01
C ASN A 106 76.52 -13.20 15.76
N GLU A 107 75.94 -12.00 15.75
CA GLU A 107 76.18 -11.00 14.72
C GLU A 107 76.20 -9.59 15.30
N THR A 108 76.66 -8.63 14.49
CA THR A 108 76.71 -7.22 14.88
C THR A 108 75.88 -6.34 13.97
N PHE A 109 75.07 -5.46 14.55
CA PHE A 109 74.22 -4.52 13.83
C PHE A 109 74.34 -3.11 14.42
N THR A 110 74.47 -2.08 13.57
CA THR A 110 74.81 -0.71 14.03
C THR A 110 73.58 0.11 14.44
N PHE A 111 72.42 -0.17 13.86
CA PHE A 111 71.22 0.67 14.03
C PHE A 111 70.25 0.03 15.02
N LEU A 112 70.75 -0.41 16.18
CA LEU A 112 69.92 -0.97 17.25
C LEU A 112 69.21 0.13 18.04
N SER A 113 68.08 -0.24 18.65
CA SER A 113 67.16 0.70 19.30
C SER A 113 67.84 1.66 20.28
N ASN A 114 67.46 2.93 20.22
CA ASN A 114 67.72 3.99 21.19
C ASN A 114 66.63 4.15 22.26
N GLY A 115 65.66 3.25 22.29
CA GLY A 115 64.57 3.24 23.27
C GLY A 115 63.22 3.41 22.60
N ASP A 116 63.13 4.16 21.50
CA ASP A 116 61.90 4.43 20.74
C ASP A 116 61.91 3.80 19.33
N ASP A 117 62.89 2.95 18.99
CA ASP A 117 62.86 2.13 17.76
C ASP A 117 62.27 0.73 18.01
N GLY A 118 61.35 0.29 17.16
CA GLY A 118 60.64 -1.00 17.26
C GLY A 118 61.25 -2.08 16.38
N PHE A 119 61.42 -3.29 16.91
CA PHE A 119 61.97 -4.45 16.19
C PHE A 119 60.98 -5.62 16.20
N MET A 120 60.88 -6.33 15.08
CA MET A 120 60.02 -7.50 14.92
C MET A 120 60.82 -8.66 14.37
N ILE A 121 60.62 -9.88 14.88
CA ILE A 121 61.00 -11.10 14.18
C ILE A 121 59.89 -11.43 13.19
N VAL A 122 60.23 -11.66 11.93
CA VAL A 122 59.27 -12.08 10.91
C VAL A 122 59.74 -13.34 10.20
N GLN A 123 58.80 -14.13 9.72
CA GLN A 123 59.06 -15.31 8.89
C GLN A 123 58.52 -15.07 7.48
N GLY A 124 59.38 -15.12 6.48
CA GLY A 124 59.06 -14.79 5.09
C GLY A 124 60.16 -13.95 4.45
N ASP A 125 59.78 -13.19 3.43
CA ASP A 125 60.65 -12.25 2.73
C ASP A 125 60.06 -10.84 2.72
N GLU A 126 60.78 -9.89 2.12
CA GLU A 126 60.41 -8.47 2.07
C GLU A 126 59.04 -8.23 1.39
N ALA A 127 58.59 -9.16 0.55
CA ALA A 127 57.32 -9.05 -0.17
C ALA A 127 56.15 -9.72 0.56
N SER A 128 56.41 -10.77 1.34
CA SER A 128 55.38 -11.48 2.11
C SER A 128 55.98 -12.16 3.34
N TYR A 129 55.49 -11.78 4.52
CA TYR A 129 55.97 -12.30 5.79
C TYR A 129 54.88 -12.33 6.86
N VAL A 130 55.12 -13.16 7.87
CA VAL A 130 54.29 -13.28 9.08
C VAL A 130 55.06 -12.69 10.26
N GLN A 131 54.40 -11.86 11.07
CA GLN A 131 54.97 -11.31 12.29
C GLN A 131 55.01 -12.37 13.40
N ILE A 132 56.16 -12.51 14.06
CA ILE A 132 56.42 -13.57 15.03
C ILE A 132 56.50 -13.01 16.46
N ASP A 133 57.34 -12.00 16.71
CA ASP A 133 57.46 -11.37 18.02
C ASP A 133 58.03 -9.95 17.90
N ALA A 134 57.56 -9.04 18.74
CA ALA A 134 57.95 -7.62 18.74
C ALA A 134 58.62 -7.19 20.05
N VAL A 135 59.56 -6.26 19.92
CA VAL A 135 60.02 -5.35 20.98
C VAL A 135 59.83 -3.92 20.50
N GLY A 136 58.95 -3.17 21.15
CA GLY A 136 58.45 -1.88 20.65
C GLY A 136 57.28 -2.03 19.68
N ASP A 137 56.64 -0.92 19.36
CA ASP A 137 55.46 -0.86 18.48
C ASP A 137 55.86 -0.37 17.08
N TRP A 138 55.21 -0.89 16.05
CA TRP A 138 55.32 -0.40 14.67
C TRP A 138 54.19 0.56 14.29
N ASN A 139 53.29 0.89 15.23
CA ASN A 139 52.15 1.77 15.00
C ASN A 139 52.35 3.18 15.58
N GLY A 140 53.52 3.50 16.12
CA GLY A 140 53.77 4.84 16.62
C GLY A 140 55.07 4.99 17.40
N ASP A 141 55.44 6.24 17.59
CA ASP A 141 56.63 6.65 18.34
C ASP A 141 56.23 7.00 19.79
N PRO A 142 56.79 6.33 20.82
CA PRO A 142 56.56 6.68 22.22
C PRO A 142 57.25 7.99 22.63
N GLY A 143 58.04 8.58 21.73
CA GLY A 143 58.79 9.84 21.85
C GLY A 143 60.10 9.74 22.63
N SER A 144 60.32 8.65 23.37
CA SER A 144 61.54 8.42 24.14
C SER A 144 61.73 6.92 24.42
N GLY A 145 60.74 6.26 25.00
CA GLY A 145 60.70 4.80 25.10
C GLY A 145 59.34 4.29 25.55
N TRP A 146 59.00 3.06 25.18
CA TRP A 146 57.73 2.46 25.55
C TRP A 146 57.65 2.20 27.05
N GLU A 147 56.48 2.47 27.63
CA GLU A 147 56.18 2.01 28.99
C GLU A 147 56.09 0.48 29.00
N VAL A 148 56.81 -0.17 29.93
CA VAL A 148 56.82 -1.63 30.07
C VAL A 148 56.65 -1.99 31.54
N ALA A 149 55.70 -2.87 31.85
CA ALA A 149 55.41 -3.32 33.21
C ALA A 149 55.15 -2.17 34.21
N GLY A 150 54.62 -1.03 33.74
CA GLY A 150 54.36 0.17 34.54
C GLY A 150 55.60 1.05 34.80
N VAL A 151 56.72 0.77 34.13
CA VAL A 151 57.91 1.62 34.13
C VAL A 151 57.86 2.50 32.89
N ALA A 152 57.66 3.81 33.10
CA ALA A 152 57.71 4.80 32.03
C ALA A 152 59.09 4.79 31.34
N ASP A 153 59.10 4.88 30.00
CA ASP A 153 60.32 4.75 29.18
C ASP A 153 61.08 3.41 29.42
N GLY A 154 60.38 2.32 29.74
CA GLY A 154 60.95 1.02 30.11
C GLY A 154 61.82 0.33 29.05
N THR A 155 61.77 0.74 27.79
CA THR A 155 62.68 0.29 26.72
C THR A 155 63.94 1.16 26.57
N LYS A 156 63.98 2.33 27.21
CA LYS A 156 65.12 3.26 27.15
C LYS A 156 65.93 3.20 28.42
N ASP A 157 67.26 3.23 28.32
CA ASP A 157 68.16 3.15 29.47
C ASP A 157 67.89 1.92 30.38
N HIS A 158 67.42 0.81 29.81
CA HIS A 158 67.00 -0.40 30.53
C HIS A 158 67.37 -1.69 29.80
N THR A 159 67.45 -2.80 30.55
CA THR A 159 67.44 -4.16 30.00
C THR A 159 66.09 -4.78 30.30
N ILE A 160 65.38 -5.29 29.30
CA ILE A 160 64.11 -6.00 29.48
C ILE A 160 64.29 -7.48 29.16
N VAL A 161 63.76 -8.35 30.02
CA VAL A 161 63.88 -9.82 29.91
C VAL A 161 62.49 -10.44 29.85
N ARG A 162 62.24 -11.32 28.88
CA ARG A 162 60.97 -12.05 28.74
C ARG A 162 60.82 -13.05 29.91
N LYS A 163 59.62 -13.17 30.48
CA LYS A 163 59.35 -14.11 31.59
C LYS A 163 59.43 -15.57 31.11
N SER A 164 59.85 -16.48 32.00
CA SER A 164 60.05 -17.91 31.68
C SER A 164 58.80 -18.67 31.26
N SER A 165 57.64 -18.14 31.62
CA SER A 165 56.33 -18.72 31.32
C SER A 165 55.80 -18.36 29.94
N VAL A 166 56.44 -17.44 29.21
CA VAL A 166 55.99 -17.03 27.88
C VAL A 166 56.37 -18.11 26.87
N GLN A 167 55.37 -18.69 26.20
CA GLN A 167 55.51 -19.89 25.36
C GLN A 167 55.67 -19.62 23.86
N SER A 168 55.32 -18.41 23.41
CA SER A 168 55.38 -17.98 22.02
C SER A 168 55.59 -16.47 21.94
N GLY A 169 55.98 -15.97 20.77
CA GLY A 169 56.03 -14.54 20.50
C GLY A 169 54.64 -13.88 20.54
N ASN A 170 54.63 -12.55 20.63
CA ASN A 170 53.43 -11.73 20.72
C ASN A 170 52.81 -11.36 19.36
N ALA A 171 53.36 -11.88 18.24
CA ALA A 171 52.86 -11.64 16.87
C ALA A 171 52.64 -10.16 16.50
N GLY A 172 53.38 -9.25 17.13
CA GLY A 172 53.28 -7.81 16.90
C GLY A 172 52.39 -7.04 17.87
N ASP A 173 51.65 -7.72 18.77
CA ASP A 173 50.88 -7.07 19.84
C ASP A 173 51.81 -6.64 20.99
N TRP A 174 52.53 -5.55 20.76
CA TRP A 174 53.43 -4.98 21.73
C TRP A 174 52.70 -4.44 22.97
N ILE A 175 51.52 -3.85 22.81
CA ILE A 175 50.77 -3.22 23.91
C ILE A 175 50.40 -4.26 24.97
N THR A 176 49.85 -5.40 24.56
CA THR A 176 49.52 -6.50 25.48
C THR A 176 50.79 -7.11 26.09
N SER A 177 51.84 -7.29 25.29
CA SER A 177 53.11 -7.86 25.75
C SER A 177 53.82 -6.97 26.79
N ALA A 178 53.90 -5.67 26.52
CA ALA A 178 54.52 -4.68 27.39
C ALA A 178 53.78 -4.57 28.73
N GLY A 179 52.45 -4.66 28.71
CA GLY A 179 51.58 -4.63 29.89
C GLY A 179 51.62 -3.29 30.63
N THR A 180 50.71 -3.13 31.58
CA THR A 180 50.58 -1.89 32.36
C THR A 180 51.26 -1.97 33.72
N ASN A 181 51.61 -3.18 34.17
CA ASN A 181 52.24 -3.45 35.45
C ASN A 181 53.01 -4.77 35.43
N VAL A 182 53.67 -5.11 36.54
CA VAL A 182 54.51 -6.32 36.64
C VAL A 182 53.72 -7.63 36.58
N ASP A 183 52.41 -7.63 36.84
CA ASP A 183 51.60 -8.87 36.87
C ASP A 183 51.09 -9.24 35.47
N ASP A 184 50.70 -8.24 34.66
CA ASP A 184 50.15 -8.44 33.31
C ASP A 184 51.20 -8.39 32.20
N SER A 185 52.37 -7.77 32.44
CA SER A 185 53.46 -7.72 31.46
C SER A 185 54.10 -9.09 31.21
N GLU A 186 54.52 -9.34 29.97
CA GLU A 186 55.38 -10.48 29.62
C GLU A 186 56.85 -10.24 29.96
N TRP A 187 57.20 -9.01 30.35
CA TRP A 187 58.58 -8.54 30.52
C TRP A 187 58.92 -8.24 31.98
N ILE A 188 60.21 -8.34 32.29
CA ILE A 188 60.83 -7.88 33.52
C ILE A 188 61.79 -6.75 33.16
N VAL A 189 61.55 -5.56 33.69
CA VAL A 189 62.40 -4.37 33.47
C VAL A 189 63.52 -4.33 34.52
N LEU A 190 64.77 -4.33 34.08
CA LEU A 190 65.99 -4.27 34.90
C LEU A 190 66.72 -2.94 34.71
N ASP A 191 67.58 -2.58 35.65
CA ASP A 191 68.37 -1.33 35.61
C ASP A 191 69.29 -1.26 34.37
N GLN A 192 69.64 -0.04 33.93
CA GLN A 192 70.58 0.18 32.83
C GLN A 192 71.89 -0.60 33.00
N ASN A 193 72.27 -1.34 31.96
CA ASN A 193 73.46 -2.21 31.94
C ASN A 193 73.43 -3.42 32.87
N ASP A 194 72.24 -3.91 33.25
CA ASP A 194 72.11 -5.24 33.82
C ASP A 194 72.18 -6.29 32.70
N TRP A 195 73.23 -7.11 32.71
CA TRP A 195 73.51 -8.16 31.73
C TRP A 195 73.43 -9.56 32.33
N THR A 196 72.73 -9.71 33.46
CA THR A 196 72.74 -10.97 34.22
C THR A 196 72.09 -12.14 33.48
N ASN A 197 71.21 -11.89 32.52
CA ASN A 197 70.53 -12.90 31.70
C ASN A 197 71.09 -13.01 30.28
N LEU A 198 72.10 -12.21 29.94
CA LEU A 198 72.74 -12.27 28.62
C LEU A 198 73.27 -13.67 28.31
N ALA A 199 72.90 -14.16 27.12
CA ALA A 199 73.20 -15.48 26.56
C ALA A 199 72.46 -16.66 27.21
N ILE A 200 71.47 -16.40 28.08
CA ILE A 200 70.73 -17.45 28.79
C ILE A 200 69.26 -17.04 29.00
N HIS A 201 68.34 -17.80 28.43
CA HIS A 201 66.90 -17.69 28.74
C HIS A 201 66.40 -18.93 29.51
N THR A 202 65.62 -18.72 30.57
CA THR A 202 64.98 -19.80 31.34
C THR A 202 63.56 -20.00 30.82
N PHE A 203 63.18 -21.23 30.46
CA PHE A 203 61.91 -21.53 29.80
C PHE A 203 61.16 -22.70 30.46
N ASP A 204 59.86 -22.52 30.73
CA ASP A 204 59.04 -23.50 31.47
C ASP A 204 58.42 -24.62 30.59
N GLY A 205 58.45 -24.49 29.25
CA GLY A 205 58.02 -25.51 28.28
C GLY A 205 56.54 -25.43 27.81
N CYS A 206 56.19 -26.10 26.70
CA CYS A 206 54.90 -25.93 25.98
C CYS A 206 53.78 -26.96 26.21
N GLY A 207 53.83 -27.83 27.24
CA GLY A 207 52.78 -28.84 27.50
C GLY A 207 53.08 -30.21 26.89
N ALA A 208 52.09 -31.06 26.55
CA ALA A 208 52.27 -32.46 26.07
C ALA A 208 51.56 -32.73 24.71
N ALA A 209 52.15 -33.54 23.82
CA ALA A 209 51.70 -33.74 22.42
C ALA A 209 50.47 -34.68 22.20
N VAL A 210 49.69 -34.43 21.14
CA VAL A 210 48.46 -35.16 20.73
C VAL A 210 48.52 -35.51 19.23
N GLU A 211 48.22 -36.77 18.84
CA GLU A 211 48.30 -37.27 17.44
C GLU A 211 46.96 -37.16 16.69
N GLY A 212 46.98 -36.85 15.38
CA GLY A 212 45.82 -36.89 14.48
C GLY A 212 45.97 -36.00 13.24
N CYS A 213 45.04 -36.04 12.28
CA CYS A 213 45.12 -35.20 11.08
C CYS A 213 45.16 -33.70 11.43
N THR A 214 46.24 -33.02 11.04
CA THR A 214 46.43 -31.58 11.32
C THR A 214 45.98 -30.68 10.17
N ASN A 215 45.52 -31.22 9.03
CA ASN A 215 45.04 -30.43 7.90
C ASN A 215 43.59 -29.97 8.15
N PRO A 216 43.32 -28.66 8.29
CA PRO A 216 41.97 -28.13 8.57
C PRO A 216 40.94 -28.42 7.49
N SER A 217 41.38 -28.62 6.24
CA SER A 217 40.52 -28.93 5.09
C SER A 217 40.08 -30.39 5.05
N ALA A 218 40.63 -31.25 5.93
CA ALA A 218 40.26 -32.65 6.02
C ALA A 218 38.99 -32.86 6.87
N THR A 219 38.13 -33.79 6.45
CA THR A 219 36.91 -34.20 7.18
C THR A 219 37.16 -34.82 8.54
N ASN A 220 38.37 -35.32 8.76
CA ASN A 220 38.82 -35.85 10.04
C ASN A 220 39.91 -34.99 10.68
N TYR A 221 39.96 -33.70 10.33
CA TYR A 221 40.78 -32.72 11.03
C TYR A 221 40.57 -32.83 12.55
N ASN A 222 41.67 -32.95 13.27
CA ASN A 222 41.69 -32.97 14.71
C ASN A 222 42.33 -31.68 15.21
N MET A 223 41.51 -30.72 15.65
CA MET A 223 42.00 -29.45 16.18
C MET A 223 42.89 -29.61 17.42
N ASP A 224 42.78 -30.74 18.13
CA ASP A 224 43.61 -31.04 19.29
C ASP A 224 44.93 -31.71 18.88
N ALA A 225 45.08 -32.16 17.63
CA ALA A 225 46.30 -32.80 17.16
C ALA A 225 47.43 -31.79 17.00
N THR A 226 48.51 -32.00 17.74
CA THR A 226 49.77 -31.27 17.64
C THR A 226 50.80 -32.01 16.77
N GLN A 227 50.42 -33.15 16.16
CA GLN A 227 51.28 -33.98 15.31
C GLN A 227 50.43 -34.78 14.30
N ASP A 228 50.75 -34.64 13.00
CA ASP A 228 50.06 -35.35 11.91
C ASP A 228 50.45 -36.83 11.83
N ASP A 229 49.45 -37.71 11.82
CA ASP A 229 49.62 -39.15 11.71
C ASP A 229 49.36 -39.70 10.30
N GLY A 230 49.08 -38.82 9.33
CA GLY A 230 48.81 -39.18 7.93
C GLY A 230 47.41 -39.75 7.70
N SER A 231 46.48 -39.52 8.63
CA SER A 231 45.11 -40.03 8.54
C SER A 231 44.15 -39.15 7.72
N CYS A 232 44.57 -37.99 7.20
CA CYS A 232 43.67 -37.00 6.58
C CYS A 232 42.80 -37.57 5.43
N THR A 233 41.49 -37.31 5.50
CA THR A 233 40.47 -37.65 4.48
C THR A 233 39.74 -36.38 4.04
N PHE A 234 39.33 -36.27 2.77
CA PHE A 234 38.72 -35.05 2.21
C PHE A 234 37.34 -35.34 1.63
N ASP A 235 36.37 -34.44 1.82
CA ASP A 235 34.97 -34.62 1.38
C ASP A 235 34.80 -34.29 -0.11
N ASN A 236 35.52 -35.00 -0.98
CA ASN A 236 35.29 -34.91 -2.40
C ASN A 236 35.53 -36.24 -3.09
N ALA A 237 34.97 -36.39 -4.29
CA ALA A 237 34.97 -37.65 -5.01
C ALA A 237 36.37 -38.20 -5.32
N CYS A 238 37.40 -37.34 -5.31
CA CYS A 238 38.79 -37.71 -5.53
C CYS A 238 39.58 -37.96 -4.23
N ASN A 239 39.02 -37.62 -3.05
CA ASN A 239 39.67 -37.66 -1.74
C ASN A 239 41.07 -37.00 -1.74
N VAL A 240 41.15 -35.79 -2.31
CA VAL A 240 42.37 -34.97 -2.36
C VAL A 240 42.07 -33.57 -1.85
N ASP A 241 43.06 -32.89 -1.30
CA ASP A 241 42.93 -31.49 -0.88
C ASP A 241 42.79 -30.59 -2.13
N GLY A 242 41.73 -29.81 -2.21
CA GLY A 242 41.47 -28.94 -3.36
C GLY A 242 40.04 -28.44 -3.48
N VAL A 243 39.86 -27.38 -4.28
CA VAL A 243 38.59 -26.71 -4.53
C VAL A 243 37.75 -27.54 -5.50
N VAL A 244 36.49 -27.83 -5.14
CA VAL A 244 35.63 -28.73 -5.94
C VAL A 244 34.85 -27.95 -7.00
N VAL A 245 34.88 -28.46 -8.24
CA VAL A 245 33.98 -28.07 -9.33
C VAL A 245 33.10 -29.26 -9.70
N GLU A 246 31.79 -29.09 -9.63
CA GLU A 246 30.83 -30.13 -9.94
C GLU A 246 30.41 -30.08 -11.41
N ALA A 247 30.53 -31.20 -12.10
CA ALA A 247 30.02 -31.40 -13.44
C ALA A 247 28.68 -32.13 -13.36
N SER A 248 27.62 -31.53 -13.91
CA SER A 248 26.32 -32.20 -14.03
C SER A 248 25.51 -31.63 -15.20
N SER A 249 24.73 -32.49 -15.85
CA SER A 249 23.84 -32.09 -16.95
C SER A 249 24.57 -31.41 -18.12
N PHE A 250 24.59 -30.06 -18.19
CA PHE A 250 25.31 -29.28 -19.20
C PHE A 250 26.06 -28.07 -18.58
N GLN A 251 26.57 -28.20 -17.36
CA GLN A 251 27.26 -27.12 -16.65
C GLN A 251 28.38 -27.62 -15.73
N TYR A 252 29.33 -26.72 -15.46
CA TYR A 252 30.25 -26.80 -14.32
C TYR A 252 29.80 -25.83 -13.23
N VAL A 253 29.91 -26.22 -11.96
CA VAL A 253 29.52 -25.38 -10.82
C VAL A 253 30.65 -25.38 -9.78
N PRO A 254 31.24 -24.22 -9.45
CA PRO A 254 31.04 -22.93 -10.12
C PRO A 254 31.56 -22.96 -11.57
N ALA A 255 30.96 -22.14 -12.43
CA ALA A 255 31.39 -21.97 -13.83
C ALA A 255 32.53 -20.95 -13.96
N ASP A 256 32.63 -20.00 -13.02
CA ASP A 256 33.73 -19.05 -12.92
C ASP A 256 34.35 -19.18 -11.52
N LEU A 257 35.64 -19.47 -11.47
CA LEU A 257 36.37 -19.73 -10.23
C LEU A 257 37.65 -18.89 -10.19
N SER A 258 37.95 -18.25 -9.07
CA SER A 258 39.20 -17.52 -8.85
C SER A 258 40.02 -18.22 -7.77
N ILE A 259 41.30 -18.47 -8.03
CA ILE A 259 42.21 -19.20 -7.13
C ILE A 259 43.62 -18.61 -7.18
N GLU A 260 44.40 -18.86 -6.13
CA GLU A 260 45.83 -18.56 -6.13
C GLU A 260 46.64 -19.58 -6.94
N ALA A 261 47.80 -19.16 -7.45
CA ALA A 261 48.76 -20.07 -8.07
C ALA A 261 49.25 -21.13 -7.06
N GLY A 262 49.24 -22.40 -7.45
CA GLY A 262 49.52 -23.56 -6.60
C GLY A 262 48.25 -24.26 -6.09
N THR A 263 47.07 -23.67 -6.29
CA THR A 263 45.80 -24.28 -5.87
C THR A 263 45.43 -25.49 -6.75
N THR A 264 44.96 -26.56 -6.11
CA THR A 264 44.43 -27.75 -6.79
C THR A 264 42.92 -27.64 -6.94
N VAL A 265 42.42 -27.78 -8.18
CA VAL A 265 40.98 -27.89 -8.48
C VAL A 265 40.63 -29.35 -8.73
N VAL A 266 39.49 -29.78 -8.22
CA VAL A 266 39.00 -31.15 -8.24
C VAL A 266 37.65 -31.20 -8.93
N TRP A 267 37.51 -31.97 -10.00
CA TRP A 267 36.25 -32.10 -10.71
C TRP A 267 35.48 -33.36 -10.29
N SER A 268 34.23 -33.19 -9.87
CA SER A 268 33.32 -34.25 -9.44
C SER A 268 32.13 -34.35 -10.39
N ASN A 269 31.88 -35.51 -10.97
CA ASN A 269 30.77 -35.75 -11.88
C ASN A 269 29.55 -36.31 -11.13
N LEU A 270 28.50 -35.50 -10.98
CA LEU A 270 27.25 -35.86 -10.29
C LEU A 270 26.23 -36.58 -11.19
N GLY A 271 26.52 -36.77 -12.48
CA GLY A 271 25.67 -37.51 -13.41
C GLY A 271 25.94 -37.18 -14.87
N GLY A 272 25.74 -38.17 -15.76
CA GLY A 272 26.08 -38.04 -17.18
C GLY A 272 27.55 -38.40 -17.46
N THR A 273 28.01 -38.24 -18.71
CA THR A 273 29.41 -38.45 -19.08
C THR A 273 30.05 -37.10 -19.34
N HIS A 274 31.05 -36.74 -18.55
CA HIS A 274 31.73 -35.44 -18.60
C HIS A 274 33.23 -35.61 -18.48
N ASP A 275 33.96 -34.83 -19.28
CA ASP A 275 35.40 -34.60 -19.22
C ASP A 275 35.69 -33.17 -18.73
N VAL A 276 36.96 -32.79 -18.71
CA VAL A 276 37.43 -31.41 -18.50
C VAL A 276 38.47 -31.14 -19.58
N ASN A 277 38.13 -30.32 -20.56
CA ASN A 277 38.99 -30.04 -21.72
C ASN A 277 39.40 -28.57 -21.74
N GLY A 278 40.62 -28.30 -21.28
CA GLY A 278 41.26 -26.98 -21.36
C GLY A 278 42.22 -26.83 -22.54
N ASP A 279 42.26 -27.77 -23.47
CA ASP A 279 43.22 -27.74 -24.59
C ASP A 279 42.66 -27.02 -25.82
N ILE A 280 41.43 -27.38 -26.22
CA ILE A 280 40.77 -26.83 -27.42
C ILE A 280 39.31 -26.49 -27.13
N ASP A 281 38.81 -25.42 -27.72
CA ASP A 281 37.38 -25.14 -27.78
C ASP A 281 36.69 -26.18 -28.67
N SER A 282 35.83 -27.01 -28.07
CA SER A 282 35.13 -28.10 -28.72
C SER A 282 34.14 -27.62 -29.79
N GLN A 283 33.75 -26.34 -29.77
CA GLN A 283 32.82 -25.74 -30.72
C GLN A 283 33.55 -25.17 -31.94
N THR A 284 34.71 -24.53 -31.74
CA THR A 284 35.46 -23.88 -32.82
C THR A 284 36.65 -24.69 -33.32
N SER A 285 37.04 -25.75 -32.60
CA SER A 285 38.26 -26.53 -32.82
C SER A 285 39.56 -25.72 -32.76
N MET A 286 39.53 -24.55 -32.13
CA MET A 286 40.69 -23.70 -31.87
C MET A 286 41.26 -23.96 -30.47
N SER A 287 42.54 -23.68 -30.26
CA SER A 287 43.15 -23.68 -28.92
C SER A 287 42.48 -22.63 -28.02
N PHE A 288 42.33 -22.92 -26.72
CA PHE A 288 41.94 -21.90 -25.74
C PHE A 288 43.08 -20.92 -25.41
N ASP A 289 44.32 -21.26 -25.78
CA ASP A 289 45.54 -20.50 -25.47
C ASP A 289 45.73 -20.26 -23.96
N ASN A 290 45.32 -21.26 -23.15
CA ASN A 290 45.49 -21.25 -21.71
C ASN A 290 46.98 -21.20 -21.29
N PRO A 291 47.31 -20.60 -20.13
CA PRO A 291 48.69 -20.52 -19.65
C PRO A 291 49.38 -21.88 -19.49
N GLU A 292 48.61 -22.90 -19.06
CA GLU A 292 49.03 -24.31 -19.04
C GLU A 292 47.94 -25.19 -19.69
N SER A 293 48.38 -26.21 -20.45
CA SER A 293 47.48 -27.20 -21.07
C SER A 293 47.04 -28.22 -20.03
N PHE A 294 45.74 -28.52 -20.00
CA PHE A 294 45.16 -29.53 -19.13
C PHE A 294 43.95 -30.20 -19.80
N TYR A 295 43.93 -31.53 -19.70
CA TYR A 295 42.82 -32.35 -20.18
C TYR A 295 42.63 -33.54 -19.25
N ILE A 296 41.41 -33.74 -18.78
CA ILE A 296 41.02 -34.86 -17.93
C ILE A 296 39.96 -35.67 -18.67
N ALA A 297 40.26 -36.95 -18.88
CA ALA A 297 39.42 -37.84 -19.69
C ALA A 297 38.01 -38.00 -19.12
N PRO A 298 36.99 -38.27 -19.97
CA PRO A 298 35.61 -38.36 -19.53
C PRO A 298 35.36 -39.53 -18.59
N VAL A 299 34.56 -39.27 -17.56
CA VAL A 299 34.04 -40.30 -16.65
C VAL A 299 32.51 -40.27 -16.66
N SER A 300 31.89 -41.42 -16.40
CA SER A 300 30.44 -41.50 -16.18
C SER A 300 30.16 -41.24 -14.71
N GLY A 301 29.41 -40.18 -14.42
CA GLY A 301 29.02 -39.76 -13.08
C GLY A 301 27.85 -40.54 -12.50
N ALA A 302 27.66 -40.35 -11.20
CA ALA A 302 26.54 -40.86 -10.43
C ALA A 302 26.14 -39.82 -9.38
N ALA A 303 24.93 -39.92 -8.83
CA ALA A 303 24.40 -38.92 -7.88
C ALA A 303 25.26 -38.70 -6.62
N GLY A 304 26.17 -39.62 -6.29
CA GLY A 304 27.11 -39.48 -5.17
C GLY A 304 28.46 -38.84 -5.53
N GLY A 305 28.62 -38.34 -6.76
CA GLY A 305 29.89 -37.81 -7.27
C GLY A 305 30.88 -38.89 -7.67
N VAL A 306 31.44 -38.75 -8.88
CA VAL A 306 32.54 -39.60 -9.37
C VAL A 306 33.70 -38.69 -9.73
N CYS A 307 34.89 -38.98 -9.22
CA CYS A 307 36.10 -38.23 -9.55
C CYS A 307 36.32 -38.23 -11.07
N ILE A 308 36.30 -37.05 -11.70
CA ILE A 308 36.80 -36.86 -13.05
C ILE A 308 38.33 -36.83 -12.99
N GLY A 309 38.86 -36.01 -12.08
CA GLY A 309 40.28 -35.86 -11.78
C GLY A 309 40.54 -34.52 -11.07
N SER A 310 41.81 -34.20 -10.87
CA SER A 310 42.24 -32.92 -10.32
C SER A 310 43.42 -32.36 -11.11
N PHE A 311 43.61 -31.04 -11.02
CA PHE A 311 44.72 -30.33 -11.64
C PHE A 311 45.18 -29.19 -10.73
N THR A 312 46.49 -29.03 -10.60
CA THR A 312 47.12 -27.96 -9.81
C THR A 312 47.59 -26.85 -10.75
N PHE A 313 47.02 -25.66 -10.60
CA PHE A 313 47.29 -24.52 -11.47
C PHE A 313 48.47 -23.72 -10.94
N ASN A 314 49.64 -23.79 -11.57
CA ASN A 314 50.86 -23.15 -11.03
C ASN A 314 51.21 -21.83 -11.71
N THR A 315 50.61 -21.55 -12.88
CA THR A 315 50.92 -20.35 -13.67
C THR A 315 49.75 -19.36 -13.59
N PRO A 316 49.97 -18.09 -13.20
CA PRO A 316 48.91 -17.08 -13.23
C PRO A 316 48.36 -16.83 -14.64
N GLY A 317 47.06 -16.54 -14.73
CA GLY A 317 46.35 -16.23 -15.95
C GLY A 317 44.91 -16.77 -15.96
N VAL A 318 44.20 -16.53 -17.05
CA VAL A 318 42.82 -16.98 -17.24
C VAL A 318 42.81 -18.29 -18.02
N TYR A 319 42.20 -19.32 -17.45
CA TYR A 319 42.06 -20.66 -18.02
C TYR A 319 40.61 -20.91 -18.41
N MET A 320 40.35 -21.11 -19.70
CA MET A 320 39.04 -21.50 -20.21
C MET A 320 38.99 -23.00 -20.49
N TYR A 321 37.89 -23.66 -20.15
CA TYR A 321 37.71 -25.08 -20.46
C TYR A 321 36.26 -25.41 -20.75
N ASP A 322 36.05 -26.53 -21.45
CA ASP A 322 34.72 -27.02 -21.80
C ASP A 322 34.58 -28.53 -21.61
N CYS A 323 33.35 -29.02 -21.77
CA CYS A 323 33.07 -30.45 -21.90
C CYS A 323 33.01 -30.83 -23.39
N SER A 324 33.94 -31.67 -23.85
CA SER A 324 34.06 -32.09 -25.25
C SER A 324 33.08 -33.21 -25.65
N ILE A 325 32.23 -33.65 -24.71
CA ILE A 325 31.25 -34.70 -24.94
C ILE A 325 30.08 -34.20 -25.78
N GLY A 326 30.02 -34.67 -27.03
CA GLY A 326 28.88 -34.45 -27.92
C GLY A 326 28.60 -32.98 -28.18
N SER A 327 27.44 -32.49 -27.71
CA SER A 327 27.04 -31.08 -27.84
C SER A 327 27.05 -30.32 -26.51
N HIS A 328 27.76 -30.81 -25.48
CA HIS A 328 27.72 -30.22 -24.14
C HIS A 328 28.25 -28.78 -24.11
N ALA A 329 29.41 -28.51 -24.68
CA ALA A 329 29.95 -27.15 -24.81
C ALA A 329 28.97 -26.20 -25.54
N ALA A 330 28.36 -26.66 -26.64
CA ALA A 330 27.36 -25.88 -27.40
C ALA A 330 26.05 -25.62 -26.62
N LEU A 331 25.80 -26.38 -25.55
CA LEU A 331 24.67 -26.21 -24.64
C LEU A 331 25.05 -25.40 -23.38
N GLY A 332 26.25 -24.83 -23.34
CA GLY A 332 26.70 -23.93 -22.26
C GLY A 332 27.64 -24.57 -21.24
N MET A 333 28.10 -25.81 -21.46
CA MET A 333 29.05 -26.48 -20.56
C MET A 333 30.49 -26.00 -20.78
N VAL A 334 30.72 -24.73 -20.48
CA VAL A 334 31.99 -24.01 -20.54
C VAL A 334 32.25 -23.35 -19.19
N ALA A 335 33.50 -23.13 -18.82
CA ALA A 335 33.88 -22.54 -17.54
C ALA A 335 35.25 -21.87 -17.60
N THR A 336 35.50 -21.00 -16.63
CA THR A 336 36.71 -20.19 -16.50
C THR A 336 37.33 -20.36 -15.11
N ILE A 337 38.65 -20.48 -15.06
CA ILE A 337 39.44 -20.38 -13.82
C ILE A 337 40.40 -19.20 -13.97
N THR A 338 40.30 -18.21 -13.09
CA THR A 338 41.26 -17.11 -12.99
C THR A 338 42.28 -17.45 -11.92
N VAL A 339 43.55 -17.57 -12.32
CA VAL A 339 44.67 -17.84 -11.41
C VAL A 339 45.42 -16.53 -11.22
N GLY A 340 45.39 -15.97 -10.02
CA GLY A 340 45.94 -14.65 -9.75
C GLY A 340 46.22 -14.43 -8.27
N THR A 341 46.62 -13.22 -7.91
CA THR A 341 46.89 -12.83 -6.52
C THR A 341 45.58 -12.47 -5.84
N GLY A 342 45.17 -13.22 -4.82
CA GLY A 342 44.09 -12.82 -3.92
C GLY A 342 44.55 -11.67 -3.02
N GLY A 343 43.65 -10.76 -2.68
CA GLY A 343 43.91 -9.78 -1.63
C GLY A 343 42.82 -8.73 -1.55
N CYS A 344 42.89 -7.89 -0.52
CA CYS A 344 41.90 -6.85 -0.37
C CYS A 344 41.94 -5.88 -1.56
N THR A 345 40.84 -5.80 -2.31
CA THR A 345 40.71 -4.89 -3.46
C THR A 345 40.19 -3.50 -3.07
N SER A 346 39.81 -3.29 -1.81
CA SER A 346 39.34 -2.01 -1.29
C SER A 346 40.49 -1.10 -0.89
N ALA A 347 40.71 0.00 -1.63
CA ALA A 347 41.77 0.99 -1.35
C ALA A 347 41.65 1.69 0.01
N ALA A 348 40.47 1.60 0.63
CA ALA A 348 40.17 2.07 1.97
C ALA A 348 40.83 1.22 3.05
N ALA A 349 40.87 -0.11 2.87
CA ALA A 349 41.31 -1.03 3.90
C ALA A 349 42.81 -0.88 4.21
N PRO A 350 43.24 -0.99 5.48
CA PRO A 350 44.65 -0.88 5.84
C PRO A 350 45.55 -1.92 5.15
N ASN A 351 44.97 -3.05 4.75
CA ASN A 351 45.64 -4.10 4.00
C ASN A 351 45.24 -4.13 2.52
N TYR A 352 44.81 -2.99 1.95
CA TYR A 352 44.61 -2.86 0.50
C TYR A 352 45.83 -3.38 -0.25
N ASN A 353 45.60 -4.33 -1.14
CA ASN A 353 46.62 -4.86 -2.00
C ASN A 353 46.40 -4.33 -3.43
N PRO A 354 47.16 -3.30 -3.88
CA PRO A 354 47.05 -2.79 -5.25
C PRO A 354 47.48 -3.80 -6.32
N SER A 355 48.08 -4.93 -5.90
CA SER A 355 48.46 -6.05 -6.76
C SER A 355 47.44 -7.20 -6.72
N ALA A 356 46.34 -7.08 -5.98
CA ALA A 356 45.29 -8.10 -5.94
C ALA A 356 44.52 -8.12 -7.28
N ASP A 357 44.43 -9.30 -7.87
CA ASP A 357 43.68 -9.55 -9.10
C ASP A 357 42.18 -9.81 -8.82
N PHE A 358 41.84 -10.22 -7.59
CA PHE A 358 40.47 -10.43 -7.10
C PHE A 358 40.39 -10.31 -5.57
N ASP A 359 39.19 -9.97 -5.07
CA ASP A 359 38.91 -9.93 -3.63
C ASP A 359 38.75 -11.35 -3.08
N ASP A 360 39.61 -11.71 -2.13
CA ASP A 360 39.63 -13.00 -1.45
C ASP A 360 38.91 -12.96 -0.08
N GLY A 361 38.29 -11.82 0.27
CA GLY A 361 37.62 -11.60 1.54
C GLY A 361 38.56 -11.17 2.67
N SER A 362 39.80 -10.79 2.37
CA SER A 362 40.82 -10.41 3.37
C SER A 362 40.74 -8.96 3.86
N CYS A 363 39.86 -8.10 3.33
CA CYS A 363 39.83 -6.68 3.71
C CYS A 363 39.62 -6.44 5.23
N ILE A 364 40.55 -5.72 5.85
CA ILE A 364 40.48 -5.27 7.25
C ILE A 364 39.62 -4.00 7.35
N GLU A 365 38.73 -3.95 8.33
CA GLU A 365 37.87 -2.80 8.62
C GLU A 365 38.67 -1.56 9.06
N VAL A 366 38.37 -0.39 8.48
CA VAL A 366 39.05 0.89 8.76
C VAL A 366 38.39 1.60 9.93
N SER A 367 39.17 2.12 10.90
CA SER A 367 38.63 3.00 11.94
C SER A 367 38.47 4.43 11.39
N THR A 368 37.23 4.85 11.13
CA THR A 368 36.92 6.20 10.63
C THR A 368 36.91 7.23 11.76
N THR A 369 37.43 8.43 11.49
CA THR A 369 37.29 9.62 12.34
C THR A 369 36.11 10.44 11.82
N SER A 370 35.18 10.80 12.70
CA SER A 370 34.02 11.62 12.30
C SER A 370 34.49 13.02 11.88
N ILE A 371 33.78 13.64 10.93
CA ILE A 371 34.05 15.00 10.48
C ILE A 371 33.93 15.97 11.67
N ALA A 372 32.96 15.77 12.54
CA ALA A 372 32.77 16.58 13.74
C ALA A 372 33.97 16.55 14.69
N ASP A 373 34.58 15.39 14.92
CA ASP A 373 35.78 15.29 15.76
C ASP A 373 36.97 16.00 15.11
N ILE A 374 37.13 15.91 13.78
CA ILE A 374 38.18 16.61 13.06
C ILE A 374 37.99 18.13 13.18
N GLN A 375 36.78 18.62 12.90
CA GLN A 375 36.44 20.04 12.97
C GLN A 375 36.64 20.62 14.38
N LEU A 376 36.10 19.95 15.41
CA LEU A 376 36.29 20.36 16.81
C LEU A 376 37.75 20.25 17.26
N GLY A 377 38.47 19.22 16.80
CA GLY A 377 39.87 19.02 17.13
C GLY A 377 40.78 20.07 16.50
N GLN A 378 40.41 20.64 15.34
CA GLN A 378 41.15 21.75 14.73
C GLN A 378 41.08 23.05 15.55
N GLU A 379 39.99 23.32 16.29
CA GLU A 379 39.96 24.46 17.21
C GLU A 379 41.10 24.42 18.26
N THR A 380 41.65 23.23 18.52
CA THR A 380 42.77 22.99 19.43
C THR A 380 44.07 22.56 18.73
N GLY A 381 44.06 22.45 17.40
CA GLY A 381 45.19 22.01 16.57
C GLY A 381 45.54 20.52 16.68
N VAL A 382 44.62 19.69 17.18
CA VAL A 382 44.87 18.25 17.44
C VAL A 382 45.11 17.46 16.16
N PHE A 383 44.43 17.83 15.07
CA PHE A 383 44.52 17.12 13.79
C PHE A 383 45.36 17.85 12.75
N THR A 384 46.00 18.98 13.08
CA THR A 384 46.80 19.75 12.11
C THR A 384 47.94 18.88 11.56
N ASP A 385 48.03 18.78 10.23
CA ASP A 385 48.97 17.93 9.49
C ASP A 385 48.84 16.41 9.75
N SER A 386 47.82 15.98 10.50
CA SER A 386 47.54 14.55 10.73
C SER A 386 46.76 13.93 9.55
N VAL A 387 47.09 12.69 9.20
CA VAL A 387 46.33 11.91 8.21
C VAL A 387 45.13 11.27 8.91
N VAL A 388 43.94 11.53 8.38
CA VAL A 388 42.68 10.98 8.88
C VAL A 388 42.02 10.15 7.78
N VAL A 389 41.26 9.13 8.18
CA VAL A 389 40.25 8.49 7.33
C VAL A 389 38.89 8.97 7.79
N THR A 390 38.11 9.55 6.90
CA THR A 390 36.75 9.99 7.17
C THR A 390 35.83 9.62 6.01
N SER A 391 34.53 9.67 6.21
CA SER A 391 33.57 9.37 5.14
C SER A 391 32.41 10.34 5.17
N GLY A 392 31.84 10.62 4.01
CA GLY A 392 30.72 11.55 3.89
C GLY A 392 30.13 11.54 2.49
N VAL A 393 28.92 12.09 2.38
CA VAL A 393 28.29 12.33 1.07
C VAL A 393 28.86 13.62 0.50
N VAL A 394 29.27 13.61 -0.76
CA VAL A 394 29.69 14.82 -1.48
C VAL A 394 28.50 15.78 -1.61
N THR A 395 28.58 16.91 -0.92
CA THR A 395 27.53 17.93 -0.88
C THR A 395 27.72 19.02 -1.94
N GLY A 396 28.92 19.23 -2.46
CA GLY A 396 29.21 20.24 -3.49
C GLY A 396 30.58 20.03 -4.17
N VAL A 397 30.68 20.42 -5.45
CA VAL A 397 31.91 20.31 -6.26
C VAL A 397 32.17 21.66 -6.96
N PHE A 398 33.29 22.29 -6.63
CA PHE A 398 33.66 23.65 -7.02
C PHE A 398 35.06 23.67 -7.65
N GLY A 399 35.21 22.94 -8.77
CA GLY A 399 36.50 22.71 -9.41
C GLY A 399 37.32 21.66 -8.65
N SER A 400 38.47 22.05 -8.09
CA SER A 400 39.29 21.15 -7.25
C SER A 400 38.81 21.07 -5.81
N ASN A 401 37.97 22.02 -5.36
CA ASN A 401 37.41 22.00 -4.02
C ASN A 401 36.09 21.21 -4.01
N VAL A 402 35.96 20.31 -3.06
CA VAL A 402 34.79 19.45 -2.88
C VAL A 402 34.37 19.51 -1.42
N SER A 403 33.09 19.56 -1.12
CA SER A 403 32.60 19.44 0.25
C SER A 403 31.96 18.09 0.49
N ILE A 404 32.17 17.54 1.67
CA ILE A 404 31.54 16.31 2.15
C ILE A 404 30.84 16.55 3.49
N GLN A 405 29.84 15.73 3.79
CA GLN A 405 29.12 15.81 5.07
C GLN A 405 28.78 14.40 5.59
N ASP A 406 28.94 14.16 6.89
CA ASP A 406 28.78 12.85 7.55
C ASP A 406 27.57 12.80 8.51
N GLY A 407 26.59 13.67 8.31
CA GLY A 407 25.41 13.75 9.18
C GLY A 407 24.60 15.02 8.98
N GLN A 408 23.97 15.47 10.06
CA GLN A 408 23.19 16.70 10.17
C GLN A 408 23.72 17.54 11.33
N GLY A 409 23.52 18.85 11.26
CA GLY A 409 23.90 19.79 12.30
C GLY A 409 25.33 20.33 12.21
N ALA A 410 25.69 21.08 13.25
CA ALA A 410 26.98 21.77 13.37
C ALA A 410 28.18 20.79 13.28
N TYR A 411 29.26 21.26 12.65
CA TYR A 411 30.53 20.56 12.45
C TYR A 411 30.44 19.26 11.64
N SER A 412 29.33 19.00 10.94
CA SER A 412 29.18 17.78 10.13
C SER A 412 29.83 17.87 8.74
N GLY A 413 30.27 19.06 8.33
CA GLY A 413 30.78 19.35 6.99
C GLY A 413 32.30 19.51 6.93
N MET A 414 32.91 19.17 5.79
CA MET A 414 34.35 19.28 5.57
C MET A 414 34.67 19.59 4.12
N TRP A 415 35.74 20.38 3.91
CA TRP A 415 36.29 20.65 2.58
C TRP A 415 37.42 19.68 2.21
N LEU A 416 37.47 19.29 0.95
CA LEU A 416 38.52 18.51 0.31
C LEU A 416 39.10 19.36 -0.83
N ASN A 417 40.42 19.38 -0.97
CA ASN A 417 41.06 20.11 -2.05
C ASN A 417 41.94 19.17 -2.89
N GLY A 418 41.54 18.94 -4.14
CA GLY A 418 42.26 18.15 -5.12
C GLY A 418 42.16 16.63 -4.91
N PRO A 419 40.96 16.04 -4.80
CA PRO A 419 40.82 14.59 -4.73
C PRO A 419 41.46 13.91 -5.95
N ASP A 420 42.06 12.74 -5.73
CA ASP A 420 42.80 11.98 -6.75
C ASP A 420 41.93 11.34 -7.83
N VAL A 421 40.65 11.11 -7.53
CA VAL A 421 39.62 10.67 -8.48
C VAL A 421 38.53 11.74 -8.66
N PRO A 422 37.93 11.86 -9.85
CA PRO A 422 36.77 12.72 -10.05
C PRO A 422 35.57 12.23 -9.24
N VAL A 423 34.91 13.14 -8.54
CA VAL A 423 33.71 12.88 -7.73
C VAL A 423 32.54 13.74 -8.20
N ALA A 424 31.32 13.27 -7.94
CA ALA A 424 30.07 13.97 -8.22
C ALA A 424 29.26 14.21 -6.93
N VAL A 425 28.40 15.23 -6.96
CA VAL A 425 27.42 15.49 -5.88
C VAL A 425 26.54 14.24 -5.69
N GLY A 426 26.40 13.79 -4.45
CA GLY A 426 25.69 12.56 -4.09
C GLY A 426 26.55 11.29 -4.10
N ASP A 427 27.83 11.36 -4.45
CA ASP A 427 28.75 10.23 -4.22
C ASP A 427 28.97 10.09 -2.70
N GLN A 428 28.76 8.88 -2.18
CA GLN A 428 29.24 8.53 -0.84
C GLN A 428 30.70 8.15 -1.00
N ILE A 429 31.57 8.88 -0.31
CA ILE A 429 33.01 8.67 -0.42
C ILE A 429 33.64 8.41 0.94
N GLU A 430 34.67 7.58 0.92
CA GLU A 430 35.66 7.48 1.98
C GLU A 430 36.92 8.23 1.53
N VAL A 431 37.51 8.98 2.44
CA VAL A 431 38.56 9.96 2.16
C VAL A 431 39.70 9.74 3.14
N THR A 432 40.90 9.55 2.60
CA THR A 432 42.13 9.46 3.38
C THR A 432 43.07 10.59 2.98
N GLY A 433 43.48 11.42 3.93
CA GLY A 433 44.42 12.50 3.65
C GLY A 433 44.76 13.36 4.87
N ALA A 434 45.73 14.26 4.69
CA ALA A 434 46.18 15.17 5.74
C ALA A 434 45.23 16.36 5.92
N VAL A 435 44.81 16.63 7.15
CA VAL A 435 44.02 17.82 7.51
C VAL A 435 44.94 19.04 7.53
N SER A 436 44.48 20.13 6.93
CA SER A 436 45.24 21.36 6.71
C SER A 436 44.33 22.58 6.83
N GLU A 437 44.89 23.71 7.26
CA GLU A 437 44.19 25.00 7.21
C GLU A 437 44.62 25.84 6.01
N PHE A 438 43.65 26.36 5.27
CA PHE A 438 43.89 27.23 4.12
C PHE A 438 43.03 28.48 4.19
N PHE A 439 43.62 29.61 4.58
CA PHE A 439 42.91 30.86 4.90
C PHE A 439 41.90 30.70 6.04
N ASP A 440 42.32 30.03 7.11
CA ASP A 440 41.51 29.66 8.28
C ASP A 440 40.32 28.75 7.97
N LYS A 441 40.30 28.12 6.79
CA LYS A 441 39.36 27.03 6.45
C LYS A 441 39.97 25.67 6.70
N THR A 442 39.21 24.80 7.38
CA THR A 442 39.60 23.41 7.60
C THR A 442 39.34 22.56 6.36
N GLN A 443 40.39 21.94 5.81
CA GLN A 443 40.28 21.09 4.63
C GLN A 443 41.25 19.91 4.64
N ILE A 444 40.93 18.84 3.91
CA ILE A 444 41.87 17.74 3.59
C ILE A 444 42.52 18.02 2.23
N SER A 445 43.85 18.05 2.18
CA SER A 445 44.60 18.39 0.96
C SER A 445 45.09 17.15 0.20
N ASN A 446 44.83 17.12 -1.11
CA ASN A 446 45.10 16.03 -2.06
C ASN A 446 44.72 14.63 -1.53
N PRO A 447 43.46 14.43 -1.07
CA PRO A 447 43.08 13.15 -0.48
C PRO A 447 43.03 12.02 -1.52
N ALA A 448 43.32 10.81 -1.06
CA ALA A 448 42.94 9.58 -1.74
C ALA A 448 41.46 9.30 -1.48
N VAL A 449 40.68 9.07 -2.53
CA VAL A 449 39.21 8.94 -2.44
C VAL A 449 38.74 7.59 -2.98
N VAL A 450 37.89 6.92 -2.19
CA VAL A 450 37.18 5.70 -2.59
C VAL A 450 35.67 5.99 -2.66
N ILE A 451 35.07 5.79 -3.83
CA ILE A 451 33.63 5.95 -4.03
C ILE A 451 32.95 4.64 -3.63
N SER A 452 32.18 4.65 -2.54
CA SER A 452 31.48 3.46 -2.04
C SER A 452 30.09 3.29 -2.67
N SER A 453 29.42 4.39 -3.01
CA SER A 453 28.18 4.39 -3.79
C SER A 453 27.93 5.75 -4.44
N GLN A 454 27.09 5.77 -5.48
CA GLN A 454 26.80 6.98 -6.27
C GLN A 454 25.31 7.30 -6.29
N GLY A 455 24.98 8.59 -6.43
CA GLY A 455 23.59 9.05 -6.56
C GLY A 455 22.79 8.98 -5.25
N ASN A 456 23.48 9.07 -4.10
CA ASN A 456 22.83 9.13 -2.80
C ASN A 456 22.08 10.44 -2.60
N SER A 457 21.02 10.38 -1.80
CA SER A 457 20.33 11.57 -1.32
C SER A 457 21.27 12.46 -0.51
N LEU A 458 21.25 13.76 -0.76
CA LEU A 458 21.99 14.72 0.04
C LEU A 458 21.41 14.84 1.46
N PRO A 459 22.24 15.20 2.45
CA PRO A 459 21.74 15.71 3.72
C PRO A 459 20.74 16.85 3.47
N VAL A 460 19.64 16.90 4.23
CA VAL A 460 18.78 18.08 4.32
C VAL A 460 19.64 19.28 4.72
N ALA A 461 19.43 20.43 4.07
CA ALA A 461 20.17 21.64 4.38
C ALA A 461 19.73 22.22 5.74
N GLU A 462 20.69 22.68 6.54
CA GLU A 462 20.42 23.29 7.84
C GLU A 462 19.79 24.68 7.66
N VAL A 463 18.56 24.87 8.17
CA VAL A 463 17.81 26.11 8.00
C VAL A 463 18.25 27.13 9.06
N LEU A 464 18.93 28.19 8.62
CA LEU A 464 19.55 29.18 9.49
C LEU A 464 19.03 30.60 9.20
N ALA A 465 18.96 31.42 10.25
CA ALA A 465 18.80 32.86 10.08
C ALA A 465 20.05 33.45 9.43
N THR A 466 19.93 34.55 8.69
CA THR A 466 21.07 35.10 7.93
C THR A 466 22.23 35.54 8.83
N ALA A 467 21.98 35.92 10.09
CA ALA A 467 23.03 36.22 11.06
C ALA A 467 23.79 34.98 11.59
N ASP A 468 23.17 33.80 11.59
CA ASP A 468 23.75 32.57 12.14
C ASP A 468 24.75 31.91 11.18
N LEU A 469 24.72 32.30 9.90
CA LEU A 469 25.67 31.87 8.87
C LEU A 469 27.10 32.40 9.09
N ALA A 470 27.30 33.32 10.03
CA ALA A 470 28.60 33.88 10.37
C ALA A 470 29.32 33.10 11.50
N ALA A 471 29.05 31.80 11.63
CA ALA A 471 29.61 30.96 12.68
C ALA A 471 30.40 29.78 12.11
N GLU A 472 31.59 29.56 12.68
CA GLU A 472 32.54 28.47 12.33
C GLU A 472 31.90 27.10 12.32
N VAL A 473 30.94 26.88 13.22
CA VAL A 473 30.27 25.59 13.41
C VAL A 473 29.51 25.10 12.18
N TRP A 474 29.29 25.97 11.19
CA TRP A 474 28.60 25.65 9.94
C TRP A 474 29.55 25.55 8.74
N GLU A 475 30.86 25.75 8.92
CA GLU A 475 31.84 25.61 7.83
C GLU A 475 31.74 24.22 7.18
N GLY A 476 31.66 24.19 5.85
CA GLY A 476 31.55 22.96 5.06
C GLY A 476 30.17 22.28 5.11
N VAL A 477 29.25 22.78 5.93
CA VAL A 477 27.89 22.24 6.07
C VAL A 477 27.00 22.79 4.95
N LEU A 478 26.10 21.95 4.43
CA LEU A 478 25.03 22.38 3.53
C LEU A 478 23.97 23.13 4.33
N VAL A 479 23.81 24.42 4.05
CA VAL A 479 22.91 25.34 4.76
C VAL A 479 21.86 25.91 3.83
N GLN A 480 20.74 26.37 4.41
CA GLN A 480 19.67 27.07 3.73
C GLN A 480 19.28 28.32 4.54
N THR A 481 19.05 29.44 3.87
CA THR A 481 18.51 30.66 4.48
C THR A 481 17.52 31.33 3.55
N THR A 482 16.59 32.11 4.11
CA THR A 482 15.64 32.90 3.33
C THR A 482 15.80 34.36 3.67
N GLY A 483 15.91 35.24 2.68
CA GLY A 483 16.05 36.67 2.93
C GLY A 483 15.99 37.52 1.67
N VAL A 484 15.92 38.84 1.88
CA VAL A 484 15.88 39.83 0.81
C VAL A 484 17.29 40.23 0.42
N VAL A 485 17.62 40.20 -0.87
CA VAL A 485 18.91 40.64 -1.41
C VAL A 485 19.14 42.11 -1.07
N THR A 486 20.18 42.38 -0.28
CA THR A 486 20.54 43.72 0.21
C THR A 486 21.61 44.40 -0.64
N SER A 487 22.48 43.63 -1.29
CA SER A 487 23.53 44.13 -2.18
C SER A 487 23.91 43.10 -3.25
N THR A 488 24.20 43.56 -4.46
CA THR A 488 24.64 42.70 -5.59
C THR A 488 26.07 43.00 -6.04
N SER A 489 26.81 43.80 -5.27
CA SER A 489 28.15 44.24 -5.65
C SER A 489 29.02 44.44 -4.41
N LEU A 490 29.38 43.34 -3.76
CA LEU A 490 30.41 43.33 -2.72
C LEU A 490 31.83 43.19 -3.31
N GLY A 491 31.91 42.80 -4.60
CA GLY A 491 33.14 42.60 -5.35
C GLY A 491 33.44 41.11 -5.54
N PHE A 492 34.26 40.77 -6.53
CA PHE A 492 34.71 39.39 -6.79
C PHE A 492 33.63 38.31 -7.01
N GLY A 493 32.39 38.68 -7.36
CA GLY A 493 31.27 37.72 -7.51
C GLY A 493 30.32 37.70 -6.32
N GLU A 494 30.68 38.37 -5.22
CA GLU A 494 29.95 38.32 -3.96
C GLU A 494 28.72 39.25 -3.90
N TRP A 495 27.67 38.76 -3.26
CA TRP A 495 26.40 39.45 -2.99
C TRP A 495 25.87 39.11 -1.58
N SER A 496 24.86 39.84 -1.11
CA SER A 496 24.28 39.63 0.23
C SER A 496 22.77 39.63 0.27
N LEU A 497 22.22 38.91 1.25
CA LEU A 497 20.81 38.88 1.60
C LEU A 497 20.60 38.96 3.12
N SER A 498 19.41 39.40 3.54
CA SER A 498 19.06 39.53 4.95
C SER A 498 17.60 39.17 5.22
N ASP A 499 17.36 38.43 6.30
CA ASP A 499 16.04 38.20 6.90
C ASP A 499 15.66 39.28 7.96
N GLY A 500 16.53 40.28 8.16
CA GLY A 500 16.42 41.29 9.20
C GLY A 500 17.23 41.01 10.48
N SER A 501 17.81 39.82 10.63
CA SER A 501 18.73 39.46 11.73
C SER A 501 20.17 39.93 11.49
N GLY A 502 20.60 39.99 10.23
CA GLY A 502 21.93 40.40 9.78
C GLY A 502 22.12 40.16 8.27
N ASP A 503 23.20 40.64 7.65
CA ASP A 503 23.51 40.29 6.25
C ASP A 503 24.31 38.99 6.20
N ALA A 504 23.87 38.05 5.36
CA ALA A 504 24.64 36.88 4.94
C ALA A 504 25.28 37.14 3.57
N VAL A 505 26.48 36.60 3.33
CA VAL A 505 27.20 36.73 2.05
C VAL A 505 27.09 35.43 1.26
N ALA A 506 26.96 35.56 -0.05
CA ALA A 506 26.98 34.47 -1.01
C ALA A 506 27.96 34.80 -2.15
N ASP A 507 28.52 33.77 -2.79
CA ASP A 507 29.61 33.88 -3.76
C ASP A 507 29.33 32.98 -4.99
N ASP A 508 30.02 33.21 -6.12
CA ASP A 508 29.70 32.63 -7.44
C ASP A 508 30.60 31.45 -7.84
N ALA A 509 31.21 30.75 -6.89
CA ALA A 509 32.24 29.75 -7.16
C ALA A 509 31.78 28.59 -8.06
N ALA A 510 30.51 28.18 -7.97
CA ALA A 510 29.89 27.22 -8.90
C ALA A 510 28.74 27.82 -9.72
N TYR A 511 27.89 28.65 -9.11
CA TYR A 511 26.74 29.25 -9.78
C TYR A 511 26.69 30.78 -9.64
N ASP A 512 26.72 31.48 -10.77
CA ASP A 512 26.60 32.93 -10.86
C ASP A 512 25.13 33.39 -10.80
N ALA A 513 24.62 33.56 -9.57
CA ALA A 513 23.26 34.04 -9.32
C ALA A 513 23.02 35.49 -9.76
N ILE A 514 24.07 36.30 -9.86
CA ILE A 514 24.00 37.70 -10.32
C ILE A 514 23.81 37.71 -11.85
N GLY A 515 24.63 36.95 -12.57
CA GLY A 515 24.53 36.76 -14.01
C GLY A 515 23.24 36.05 -14.44
N GLY A 516 22.67 35.23 -13.56
CA GLY A 516 21.35 34.61 -13.72
C GLY A 516 20.15 35.54 -13.45
N GLU A 517 20.38 36.80 -13.08
CA GLU A 517 19.35 37.80 -12.71
C GLU A 517 18.49 37.42 -11.48
N LEU A 518 18.84 36.36 -10.74
CA LEU A 518 18.13 35.92 -9.53
C LEU A 518 18.51 36.78 -8.32
N ALA A 519 19.80 37.08 -8.15
CA ALA A 519 20.32 37.95 -7.09
C ALA A 519 20.22 39.42 -7.48
N ALA A 520 19.01 39.99 -7.49
CA ALA A 520 18.77 41.43 -7.70
C ALA A 520 18.31 42.11 -6.40
N VAL A 521 18.78 43.33 -6.12
CA VAL A 521 18.42 44.06 -4.88
C VAL A 521 16.89 44.15 -4.73
N GLY A 522 16.39 43.69 -3.59
CA GLY A 522 14.96 43.66 -3.27
C GLY A 522 14.25 42.34 -3.62
N ASN A 523 14.89 41.43 -4.35
CA ASN A 523 14.38 40.07 -4.51
C ASN A 523 14.44 39.33 -3.18
N GLU A 524 13.40 38.58 -2.85
CA GLU A 524 13.40 37.62 -1.74
C GLU A 524 13.78 36.24 -2.27
N LEU A 525 14.80 35.62 -1.68
CA LEU A 525 15.37 34.35 -2.14
C LEU A 525 15.39 33.34 -0.99
N GLN A 526 15.14 32.07 -1.31
CA GLN A 526 15.64 30.94 -0.52
C GLN A 526 16.96 30.51 -1.14
N LEU A 527 18.05 30.70 -0.39
CA LEU A 527 19.40 30.36 -0.79
C LEU A 527 19.86 29.12 -0.03
N SER A 528 20.24 28.09 -0.77
CA SER A 528 20.91 26.90 -0.28
C SER A 528 22.34 26.83 -0.82
N GLY A 529 23.24 26.19 -0.10
CA GLY A 529 24.61 26.03 -0.55
C GLY A 529 25.53 25.61 0.58
N VAL A 530 26.77 25.31 0.23
CA VAL A 530 27.77 24.88 1.22
C VAL A 530 28.44 26.13 1.79
N LEU A 531 28.60 26.21 3.11
CA LEU A 531 29.29 27.34 3.72
C LEU A 531 30.81 27.22 3.55
N ASP A 532 31.43 28.27 3.03
CA ASP A 532 32.88 28.40 2.83
C ASP A 532 33.41 29.56 3.66
N PHE A 533 34.55 29.38 4.32
CA PHE A 533 35.31 30.50 4.89
C PHE A 533 36.52 30.81 4.02
N THR A 534 36.55 31.99 3.40
CA THR A 534 37.74 32.45 2.68
C THR A 534 37.91 33.94 2.81
N PHE A 535 39.17 34.38 2.88
CA PHE A 535 39.55 35.80 2.98
C PHE A 535 38.91 36.57 4.15
N GLY A 536 38.56 35.87 5.23
CA GLY A 536 38.03 36.46 6.46
C GLY A 536 36.51 36.64 6.51
N ALA A 537 35.76 35.96 5.64
CA ALA A 537 34.29 35.98 5.65
C ALA A 537 33.70 34.60 5.31
N PHE A 538 32.58 34.28 5.96
CA PHE A 538 31.73 33.14 5.61
C PHE A 538 30.87 33.49 4.40
N LYS A 539 30.75 32.55 3.47
CA LYS A 539 30.00 32.70 2.23
C LYS A 539 29.25 31.43 1.93
N VAL A 540 27.98 31.56 1.55
CA VAL A 540 27.21 30.43 1.01
C VAL A 540 27.57 30.25 -0.47
N GLN A 541 28.00 29.04 -0.84
CA GLN A 541 28.35 28.66 -2.20
C GLN A 541 27.21 27.85 -2.84
N PRO A 542 26.30 28.48 -3.62
CA PRO A 542 25.28 27.76 -4.36
C PRO A 542 25.92 26.91 -5.47
N ARG A 543 25.42 25.70 -5.64
CA ARG A 543 26.00 24.69 -6.55
C ARG A 543 25.45 24.82 -7.96
N ASP A 544 24.15 25.09 -8.07
CA ASP A 544 23.45 25.32 -9.33
C ASP A 544 22.22 26.21 -9.13
N VAL A 545 21.40 26.35 -10.17
CA VAL A 545 20.18 27.19 -10.16
C VAL A 545 19.14 26.75 -9.13
N THR A 546 19.11 25.46 -8.75
CA THR A 546 18.15 24.92 -7.78
C THR A 546 18.46 25.32 -6.34
N ASP A 547 19.67 25.80 -6.09
CA ASP A 547 20.10 26.34 -4.80
C ASP A 547 19.71 27.81 -4.61
N VAL A 548 19.28 28.50 -5.66
CA VAL A 548 18.90 29.93 -5.59
C VAL A 548 17.46 30.06 -6.04
N LEU A 549 16.53 29.89 -5.11
CA LEU A 549 15.11 29.89 -5.41
C LEU A 549 14.50 31.27 -5.18
N LEU A 550 13.95 31.87 -6.24
CA LEU A 550 13.34 33.19 -6.19
C LEU A 550 11.87 33.08 -5.78
N PHE A 551 11.50 33.82 -4.74
CA PHE A 551 10.11 34.04 -4.37
C PHE A 551 9.45 35.02 -5.34
N GLY A 552 8.25 34.69 -5.78
CA GLY A 552 7.44 35.53 -6.64
C GLY A 552 6.40 34.70 -7.38
N CYS A 553 5.54 35.34 -8.16
CA CYS A 553 4.52 34.59 -8.88
C CYS A 553 5.12 33.66 -9.96
N SER A 554 5.07 32.34 -9.75
CA SER A 554 5.59 31.33 -10.69
C SER A 554 4.54 30.80 -11.68
N THR A 555 3.28 31.26 -11.58
CA THR A 555 2.20 30.79 -12.45
C THR A 555 2.14 31.57 -13.77
N ALA A 556 2.42 30.90 -14.89
CA ALA A 556 2.49 31.50 -16.23
C ALA A 556 1.22 32.23 -16.71
N GLY A 557 0.09 32.06 -16.01
CA GLY A 557 -1.19 32.73 -16.28
C GLY A 557 -1.47 34.00 -15.46
N ALA A 558 -0.61 34.38 -14.51
CA ALA A 558 -0.81 35.58 -13.69
C ALA A 558 -0.30 36.85 -14.40
N ALA A 559 -0.96 37.98 -14.15
CA ALA A 559 -0.59 39.30 -14.66
C ALA A 559 0.78 39.78 -14.15
N ASN A 560 1.23 39.31 -12.99
CA ASN A 560 2.56 39.56 -12.44
C ASN A 560 3.45 38.30 -12.46
N PHE A 561 3.19 37.36 -13.37
CA PHE A 561 4.05 36.19 -13.58
C PHE A 561 5.51 36.59 -13.73
N ASN A 562 6.36 35.98 -12.92
CA ASN A 562 7.80 36.09 -12.96
C ASN A 562 8.38 34.75 -13.46
N PRO A 563 8.91 34.67 -14.69
CA PRO A 563 9.45 33.44 -15.25
C PRO A 563 10.72 32.94 -14.56
N LEU A 564 11.32 33.73 -13.68
CA LEU A 564 12.46 33.36 -12.86
C LEU A 564 12.05 32.92 -11.44
N ALA A 565 10.79 33.13 -11.04
CA ALA A 565 10.31 32.69 -9.74
C ALA A 565 10.14 31.17 -9.73
N THR A 566 10.78 30.53 -8.77
CA THR A 566 10.75 29.08 -8.57
C THR A 566 9.97 28.70 -7.33
N ILE A 567 9.71 29.64 -6.41
CA ILE A 567 8.80 29.49 -5.28
C ILE A 567 7.67 30.51 -5.42
N ASP A 568 6.43 30.03 -5.47
CA ASP A 568 5.26 30.91 -5.41
C ASP A 568 5.11 31.44 -3.98
N ASP A 569 5.16 32.76 -3.83
CA ASP A 569 4.98 33.48 -2.57
C ASP A 569 3.52 33.89 -2.33
N GLY A 570 2.59 33.41 -3.17
CA GLY A 570 1.18 33.79 -3.14
C GLY A 570 0.93 35.19 -3.66
N SER A 571 1.93 35.85 -4.26
CA SER A 571 1.77 37.17 -4.85
C SER A 571 1.12 37.13 -6.24
N CYS A 572 0.82 35.95 -6.80
CA CYS A 572 0.20 35.82 -8.11
C CYS A 572 -1.12 36.61 -8.22
N VAL A 573 -1.09 37.66 -9.02
CA VAL A 573 -2.22 38.48 -9.41
C VAL A 573 -2.77 37.91 -10.70
N PHE A 574 -3.84 37.13 -10.61
CA PHE A 574 -4.58 36.69 -11.79
C PHE A 574 -5.63 37.77 -12.12
N GLU A 575 -5.56 38.35 -13.32
CA GLU A 575 -6.76 38.99 -13.90
C GLU A 575 -7.67 37.85 -14.39
N GLY A 576 -8.41 37.24 -13.46
CA GLY A 576 -9.11 35.97 -13.68
C GLY A 576 -10.28 36.03 -14.68
N GLY A 577 -10.48 34.91 -15.39
CA GLY A 577 -11.76 34.56 -16.02
C GLY A 577 -12.67 33.81 -15.04
N GLU A 578 -13.96 33.72 -15.35
CA GLU A 578 -14.96 33.03 -14.53
C GLU A 578 -14.67 31.52 -14.48
N CYS A 579 -14.84 30.91 -13.30
CA CYS A 579 -14.74 29.48 -13.10
C CYS A 579 -16.00 28.96 -12.40
N GLY A 580 -16.40 27.74 -12.69
CA GLY A 580 -17.56 27.13 -12.06
C GLY A 580 -17.64 25.63 -12.29
N LEU A 581 -18.54 24.96 -11.58
CA LEU A 581 -18.78 23.53 -11.69
C LEU A 581 -19.13 23.13 -13.14
N PHE A 582 -18.57 22.03 -13.63
CA PHE A 582 -18.84 21.53 -14.99
C PHE A 582 -18.70 20.01 -15.09
N PHE A 583 -19.21 19.41 -16.18
CA PHE A 583 -19.03 18.00 -16.50
C PHE A 583 -17.61 17.71 -16.98
N SER A 584 -16.81 17.01 -16.18
CA SER A 584 -15.42 16.66 -16.53
C SER A 584 -15.31 15.39 -17.35
N GLU A 585 -16.20 14.42 -17.16
CA GLU A 585 -16.19 13.15 -17.87
C GLU A 585 -17.60 12.56 -18.00
N MET A 586 -17.85 11.87 -19.11
CA MET A 586 -19.06 11.08 -19.32
C MET A 586 -18.69 9.77 -20.00
N ALA A 587 -19.19 8.66 -19.45
CA ALA A 587 -19.02 7.35 -20.03
C ALA A 587 -20.36 6.63 -20.20
N GLU A 588 -20.60 6.09 -21.40
CA GLU A 588 -21.70 5.15 -21.64
C GLU A 588 -21.18 3.71 -21.49
N GLY A 589 -19.92 3.49 -21.85
CA GLY A 589 -19.24 2.20 -21.70
C GLY A 589 -19.98 1.05 -22.39
N SER A 590 -19.72 -0.17 -21.96
CA SER A 590 -20.48 -1.35 -22.40
C SER A 590 -21.53 -1.74 -21.36
N SER A 591 -22.72 -2.16 -21.82
CA SER A 591 -23.84 -2.53 -20.94
C SER A 591 -24.22 -1.35 -20.02
N ASN A 592 -24.15 -1.54 -18.70
CA ASN A 592 -24.47 -0.54 -17.70
C ASN A 592 -23.21 0.11 -17.09
N ASN A 593 -22.04 0.01 -17.73
CA ASN A 593 -20.81 0.66 -17.27
C ASN A 593 -20.83 2.17 -17.59
N LYS A 594 -21.79 2.87 -16.97
CA LYS A 594 -22.16 4.26 -17.27
C LYS A 594 -21.88 5.14 -16.07
N TYR A 595 -21.34 6.34 -16.30
CA TYR A 595 -21.23 7.38 -15.29
C TYR A 595 -21.13 8.79 -15.88
N ILE A 596 -21.40 9.77 -15.02
CA ILE A 596 -21.17 11.20 -15.25
C ILE A 596 -20.25 11.68 -14.12
N GLU A 597 -19.23 12.46 -14.45
CA GLU A 597 -18.31 13.09 -13.52
C GLU A 597 -18.43 14.62 -13.58
N LEU A 598 -18.49 15.25 -12.42
CA LEU A 598 -18.42 16.69 -12.23
C LEU A 598 -17.04 17.07 -11.69
N TYR A 599 -16.53 18.24 -12.06
CA TYR A 599 -15.28 18.78 -11.52
C TYR A 599 -15.43 20.22 -11.04
N ASN A 600 -14.83 20.50 -9.88
CA ASN A 600 -14.74 21.83 -9.32
C ASN A 600 -13.34 22.44 -9.58
N PRO A 601 -13.18 23.33 -10.58
CA PRO A 601 -11.91 24.01 -10.85
C PRO A 601 -11.64 25.20 -9.91
N THR A 602 -12.62 25.59 -9.09
CA THR A 602 -12.52 26.78 -8.24
C THR A 602 -11.60 26.54 -7.04
N GLN A 603 -11.36 27.61 -6.28
CA GLN A 603 -10.53 27.55 -5.06
C GLN A 603 -11.37 27.36 -3.78
N SER A 604 -12.70 27.22 -3.91
CA SER A 604 -13.65 27.03 -2.82
C SER A 604 -14.46 25.76 -3.02
N THR A 605 -15.05 25.25 -1.94
CA THR A 605 -15.95 24.09 -1.98
C THR A 605 -17.27 24.50 -2.64
N ILE A 606 -17.77 23.70 -3.59
CA ILE A 606 -19.08 23.92 -4.22
C ILE A 606 -20.12 23.01 -3.55
N PHE A 607 -21.26 23.58 -3.15
CA PHE A 607 -22.35 22.84 -2.52
C PHE A 607 -23.35 22.38 -3.58
N LEU A 608 -23.47 21.07 -3.78
CA LEU A 608 -24.37 20.52 -4.80
C LEU A 608 -25.86 20.70 -4.49
N SER A 609 -26.21 21.14 -3.27
CA SER A 609 -27.56 21.62 -2.97
C SER A 609 -27.99 22.85 -3.79
N GLU A 610 -27.02 23.55 -4.38
CA GLU A 610 -27.24 24.69 -5.28
C GLU A 610 -27.51 24.26 -6.72
N TYR A 611 -27.41 22.96 -7.02
CA TYR A 611 -27.52 22.45 -8.37
C TYR A 611 -28.57 21.34 -8.50
N THR A 612 -29.06 21.13 -9.71
CA THR A 612 -29.87 19.97 -10.09
C THR A 612 -29.48 19.51 -11.49
N LEU A 613 -29.80 18.26 -11.83
CA LEU A 613 -29.57 17.73 -13.19
C LEU A 613 -30.89 17.61 -13.94
N GLY A 614 -30.91 18.11 -15.17
CA GLY A 614 -31.98 17.90 -16.13
C GLY A 614 -31.55 16.95 -17.24
N ASN A 615 -32.49 16.21 -17.82
CA ASN A 615 -32.21 15.35 -18.96
C ASN A 615 -33.34 15.36 -20.00
N CYS A 616 -32.98 15.02 -21.22
CA CYS A 616 -33.90 14.67 -22.29
C CYS A 616 -33.61 13.25 -22.76
N SER A 617 -34.66 12.43 -22.90
CA SER A 617 -34.50 11.00 -23.21
C SER A 617 -34.77 10.71 -24.68
N ASN A 618 -33.72 10.37 -25.43
CA ASN A 618 -33.70 10.30 -26.90
C ASN A 618 -34.16 11.62 -27.55
N GLY A 619 -33.52 12.73 -27.16
CA GLY A 619 -33.92 14.09 -27.54
C GLY A 619 -35.05 14.65 -26.67
N CYS A 620 -35.31 15.95 -26.77
CA CYS A 620 -36.30 16.66 -25.96
C CYS A 620 -37.64 16.79 -26.69
N ASP A 621 -38.75 16.65 -25.96
CA ASP A 621 -40.12 16.87 -26.45
C ASP A 621 -40.32 18.33 -26.91
N VAL A 622 -39.71 19.26 -26.18
CA VAL A 622 -39.69 20.69 -26.50
C VAL A 622 -38.24 21.16 -26.63
N THR A 623 -37.89 21.73 -27.78
CA THR A 623 -36.54 22.23 -28.03
C THR A 623 -36.16 23.33 -27.02
N GLY A 624 -35.04 23.14 -26.33
CA GLY A 624 -34.53 24.05 -25.32
C GLY A 624 -35.10 23.86 -23.92
N GLU A 625 -35.95 22.85 -23.71
CA GLU A 625 -36.52 22.50 -22.40
C GLU A 625 -36.13 21.05 -22.06
N PHE A 626 -35.84 20.78 -20.79
CA PHE A 626 -35.59 19.42 -20.31
C PHE A 626 -36.92 18.68 -20.14
N ASP A 627 -36.98 17.42 -20.55
CA ASP A 627 -38.17 16.58 -20.35
C ASP A 627 -38.37 16.26 -18.87
N PHE A 628 -37.25 16.05 -18.17
CA PHE A 628 -37.22 15.75 -16.75
C PHE A 628 -36.17 16.62 -16.05
N LEU A 629 -36.54 17.15 -14.89
CA LEU A 629 -35.58 17.57 -13.86
C LEU A 629 -35.33 16.34 -13.00
N THR A 630 -34.24 15.65 -13.33
CA THR A 630 -34.12 14.20 -13.27
C THR A 630 -33.81 13.69 -11.86
N PHE A 631 -32.96 14.38 -11.09
CA PHE A 631 -32.78 14.11 -9.66
C PHE A 631 -32.01 15.23 -8.96
N ASN A 632 -32.28 15.40 -7.66
CA ASN A 632 -31.54 16.31 -6.79
C ASN A 632 -30.38 15.58 -6.10
N PHE A 633 -29.25 16.26 -5.96
CA PHE A 633 -28.11 15.75 -5.21
C PHE A 633 -28.47 15.49 -3.75
N PRO A 634 -27.82 14.51 -3.09
CA PRO A 634 -27.99 14.30 -1.65
C PRO A 634 -27.77 15.57 -0.84
N SER A 635 -28.54 15.75 0.23
CA SER A 635 -28.36 16.90 1.13
C SER A 635 -26.97 16.87 1.76
N GLY A 636 -26.23 17.98 1.61
CA GLY A 636 -24.85 18.12 2.09
C GLY A 636 -23.79 17.53 1.15
N ALA A 637 -24.17 17.08 -0.06
CA ALA A 637 -23.21 16.74 -1.09
C ALA A 637 -22.42 18.00 -1.50
N VAL A 638 -21.10 17.86 -1.57
CA VAL A 638 -20.17 18.93 -1.92
C VAL A 638 -19.14 18.41 -2.92
N VAL A 639 -18.56 19.32 -3.69
CA VAL A 639 -17.37 19.06 -4.49
C VAL A 639 -16.26 19.98 -3.98
N GLU A 640 -15.28 19.40 -3.30
CA GLU A 640 -14.14 20.15 -2.78
C GLU A 640 -13.33 20.79 -3.91
N ALA A 641 -12.60 21.86 -3.59
CA ALA A 641 -11.73 22.54 -4.56
C ALA A 641 -10.78 21.54 -5.23
N GLY A 642 -10.75 21.54 -6.57
CA GLY A 642 -9.92 20.65 -7.38
C GLY A 642 -10.31 19.16 -7.33
N SER A 643 -11.49 18.82 -6.81
CA SER A 643 -12.00 17.44 -6.69
C SER A 643 -13.13 17.15 -7.67
N THR A 644 -13.50 15.87 -7.80
CA THR A 644 -14.58 15.39 -8.66
C THR A 644 -15.77 14.84 -7.87
N TYR A 645 -16.92 14.69 -8.53
CA TYR A 645 -18.10 14.01 -8.00
C TYR A 645 -18.72 13.10 -9.07
N ILE A 646 -18.91 11.82 -8.76
CA ILE A 646 -19.28 10.77 -9.72
C ILE A 646 -20.69 10.23 -9.48
N ILE A 647 -21.49 10.22 -10.54
CA ILE A 647 -22.81 9.60 -10.60
C ILE A 647 -22.74 8.37 -11.51
N ALA A 648 -22.92 7.16 -10.97
CA ALA A 648 -22.79 5.91 -11.72
C ALA A 648 -24.09 5.10 -11.83
N HIS A 649 -24.19 4.20 -12.81
CA HIS A 649 -25.30 3.25 -12.84
C HIS A 649 -25.17 2.22 -11.70
N PRO A 650 -26.24 1.84 -10.97
CA PRO A 650 -26.15 0.96 -9.79
C PRO A 650 -25.65 -0.46 -10.07
N THR A 651 -25.64 -0.88 -11.33
CA THR A 651 -25.10 -2.17 -11.79
C THR A 651 -23.88 -2.02 -12.70
N ALA A 652 -23.17 -0.88 -12.61
CA ALA A 652 -21.91 -0.66 -13.33
C ALA A 652 -20.81 -1.61 -12.83
N ASP A 653 -19.69 -1.64 -13.56
CA ASP A 653 -18.48 -2.33 -13.14
C ASP A 653 -18.06 -1.92 -11.71
N SER A 654 -17.54 -2.88 -10.95
CA SER A 654 -17.10 -2.66 -9.57
C SER A 654 -16.08 -1.53 -9.40
N LEU A 655 -15.26 -1.23 -10.41
CA LEU A 655 -14.30 -0.11 -10.37
C LEU A 655 -15.00 1.24 -10.42
N ILE A 656 -16.08 1.35 -11.20
CA ILE A 656 -16.91 2.56 -11.28
C ILE A 656 -17.65 2.74 -9.96
N LEU A 657 -18.31 1.68 -9.46
CA LEU A 657 -19.06 1.73 -8.21
C LEU A 657 -18.17 2.04 -6.99
N ALA A 658 -16.90 1.63 -7.01
CA ALA A 658 -15.96 1.97 -5.95
C ALA A 658 -15.58 3.47 -5.90
N SER A 659 -15.74 4.18 -7.02
CA SER A 659 -15.45 5.62 -7.15
C SER A 659 -16.72 6.48 -7.19
N ALA A 660 -17.90 5.87 -7.18
CA ALA A 660 -19.16 6.57 -7.30
C ALA A 660 -19.59 7.21 -5.98
N ASP A 661 -19.87 8.50 -6.00
CA ASP A 661 -20.45 9.23 -4.86
C ASP A 661 -21.95 8.98 -4.73
N MET A 662 -22.62 8.70 -5.86
CA MET A 662 -24.01 8.27 -5.88
C MET A 662 -24.33 7.39 -7.09
N THR A 663 -25.48 6.72 -7.04
CA THR A 663 -25.96 5.89 -8.16
C THR A 663 -27.27 6.40 -8.75
N PHE A 664 -27.43 6.23 -10.07
CA PHE A 664 -28.63 6.62 -10.81
C PHE A 664 -28.88 5.66 -12.00
N THR A 665 -30.09 5.11 -12.09
CA THR A 665 -30.42 4.07 -13.07
C THR A 665 -30.57 4.60 -14.50
N TYR A 666 -31.07 5.82 -14.69
CA TYR A 666 -31.48 6.32 -16.01
C TYR A 666 -30.40 7.17 -16.68
N LEU A 667 -29.14 6.73 -16.61
CA LEU A 667 -28.02 7.40 -17.30
C LEU A 667 -28.07 7.18 -18.82
N SER A 668 -27.39 8.08 -19.55
CA SER A 668 -27.44 8.14 -21.02
C SER A 668 -27.17 6.80 -21.70
N ASN A 669 -27.93 6.49 -22.74
CA ASN A 669 -27.70 5.40 -23.69
C ASN A 669 -26.86 5.81 -24.92
N GLY A 670 -26.37 7.06 -24.92
CA GLY A 670 -25.63 7.65 -26.02
C GLY A 670 -26.37 8.81 -26.71
N ASP A 671 -27.69 8.78 -26.81
CA ASP A 671 -28.51 9.84 -27.44
C ASP A 671 -29.34 10.68 -26.47
N ASP A 672 -29.22 10.42 -25.16
CA ASP A 672 -29.79 11.26 -24.11
C ASP A 672 -28.88 12.47 -23.80
N ALA A 673 -29.48 13.66 -23.69
CA ALA A 673 -28.78 14.88 -23.26
C ALA A 673 -28.96 15.10 -21.76
N PHE A 674 -27.91 15.59 -21.09
CA PHE A 674 -27.95 15.97 -19.67
C PHE A 674 -27.38 17.36 -19.49
N GLY A 675 -28.02 18.14 -18.61
CA GLY A 675 -27.55 19.47 -18.23
C GLY A 675 -27.52 19.67 -16.72
N LEU A 676 -26.55 20.45 -16.29
CA LEU A 676 -26.36 20.89 -14.91
C LEU A 676 -26.97 22.29 -14.76
N LEU A 677 -27.88 22.47 -13.82
CA LEU A 677 -28.58 23.72 -13.59
C LEU A 677 -28.31 24.23 -12.18
N ASP A 678 -28.00 25.53 -12.06
CA ASP A 678 -27.96 26.28 -10.81
C ASP A 678 -29.39 26.69 -10.42
N ILE A 679 -29.80 26.43 -9.19
CA ILE A 679 -31.15 26.67 -8.66
C ILE A 679 -31.21 27.72 -7.54
N THR A 680 -30.12 28.46 -7.30
CA THR A 680 -30.05 29.50 -6.24
C THR A 680 -30.90 30.73 -6.54
N GLY A 681 -31.14 31.03 -7.82
CA GLY A 681 -31.91 32.19 -8.27
C GLY A 681 -33.44 31.97 -8.33
N ASP A 682 -34.17 33.03 -8.72
CA ASP A 682 -35.63 32.97 -8.94
C ASP A 682 -36.07 31.95 -10.01
N ALA A 683 -35.14 31.52 -10.87
CA ALA A 683 -35.34 30.51 -11.90
C ALA A 683 -34.04 29.73 -12.14
N PRO A 684 -34.11 28.42 -12.47
CA PRO A 684 -32.93 27.62 -12.78
C PRO A 684 -32.13 28.18 -13.97
N VAL A 685 -30.81 28.22 -13.84
CA VAL A 685 -29.86 28.67 -14.87
C VAL A 685 -29.04 27.49 -15.35
N LEU A 686 -28.99 27.25 -16.66
CA LEU A 686 -28.18 26.18 -17.25
C LEU A 686 -26.68 26.54 -17.19
N VAL A 687 -25.91 25.71 -16.49
CA VAL A 687 -24.47 25.90 -16.23
C VAL A 687 -23.63 25.12 -17.24
N ASP A 688 -23.95 23.85 -17.44
CA ASP A 688 -23.25 22.99 -18.40
C ASP A 688 -24.22 22.00 -19.05
N VAL A 689 -23.89 21.54 -20.25
CA VAL A 689 -24.68 20.50 -20.93
C VAL A 689 -23.76 19.58 -21.73
N PHE A 690 -24.11 18.29 -21.77
CA PHE A 690 -23.66 17.41 -22.84
C PHE A 690 -24.84 16.84 -23.62
N GLY A 691 -24.69 16.82 -24.95
CA GLY A 691 -25.80 16.59 -25.88
C GLY A 691 -26.61 17.85 -26.20
N SER A 692 -27.37 17.81 -27.29
CA SER A 692 -28.19 18.94 -27.73
C SER A 692 -29.60 18.88 -27.14
N LEU A 693 -30.11 20.00 -26.62
CA LEU A 693 -31.49 20.14 -26.15
C LEU A 693 -32.49 20.29 -27.32
N GLY A 694 -32.59 19.26 -28.14
CA GLY A 694 -33.37 19.28 -29.37
C GLY A 694 -33.75 17.88 -29.84
N ALA A 695 -33.97 17.72 -31.14
CA ALA A 695 -34.37 16.45 -31.71
C ALA A 695 -33.33 15.34 -31.46
N ASP A 696 -33.84 14.12 -31.33
CA ASP A 696 -33.06 12.88 -31.19
C ASP A 696 -31.93 12.78 -32.25
N PRO A 697 -30.65 12.63 -31.86
CA PRO A 697 -29.56 12.34 -32.79
C PRO A 697 -29.62 10.89 -33.33
N GLY A 698 -30.44 10.03 -32.72
CA GLY A 698 -30.81 8.67 -33.13
C GLY A 698 -29.85 7.56 -32.71
N SER A 699 -28.65 7.87 -32.23
CA SER A 699 -27.68 6.87 -31.75
C SER A 699 -26.63 7.48 -30.83
N GLY A 700 -26.20 8.71 -31.14
CA GLY A 700 -25.40 9.51 -30.23
C GLY A 700 -24.95 10.83 -30.84
N PHE A 701 -24.49 11.74 -30.01
CA PHE A 701 -24.03 13.06 -30.43
C PHE A 701 -22.66 12.99 -31.10
N ALA A 702 -22.46 13.85 -32.10
CA ALA A 702 -21.13 14.02 -32.69
C ALA A 702 -20.26 14.89 -31.78
N VAL A 703 -19.01 14.47 -31.57
CA VAL A 703 -18.01 15.20 -30.76
C VAL A 703 -16.68 15.16 -31.52
N ALA A 704 -15.93 16.26 -31.53
CA ALA A 704 -14.64 16.39 -32.21
C ALA A 704 -14.63 15.87 -33.67
N GLY A 705 -15.75 15.97 -34.38
CA GLY A 705 -15.92 15.48 -35.75
C GLY A 705 -16.14 13.96 -35.90
N VAL A 706 -16.21 13.21 -34.80
CA VAL A 706 -16.56 11.80 -34.76
C VAL A 706 -18.08 11.67 -34.61
N LEU A 707 -18.72 10.95 -35.53
CA LEU A 707 -20.15 10.69 -35.51
C LEU A 707 -20.50 9.69 -34.39
N ASN A 708 -21.59 9.94 -33.65
CA ASN A 708 -22.06 9.11 -32.53
C ASN A 708 -20.99 8.86 -31.46
N ALA A 709 -20.17 9.88 -31.15
CA ALA A 709 -19.06 9.76 -30.21
C ALA A 709 -19.49 9.42 -28.78
N THR A 710 -20.69 9.84 -28.36
CA THR A 710 -21.26 9.51 -27.05
C THR A 710 -21.80 8.09 -26.96
N GLN A 711 -22.01 7.40 -28.09
CA GLN A 711 -22.49 6.02 -28.12
C GLN A 711 -21.35 5.05 -27.77
N ASN A 712 -21.47 4.30 -26.68
CA ASN A 712 -20.42 3.46 -26.08
C ASN A 712 -19.10 4.20 -25.85
N GLY A 713 -19.12 5.54 -25.84
CA GLY A 713 -17.94 6.39 -25.73
C GLY A 713 -17.63 6.73 -24.28
N THR A 714 -16.35 7.06 -24.06
CA THR A 714 -15.90 7.77 -22.86
C THR A 714 -15.32 9.09 -23.33
N ILE A 715 -15.91 10.20 -22.91
CA ILE A 715 -15.46 11.54 -23.29
C ILE A 715 -15.02 12.32 -22.06
N VAL A 716 -13.86 12.98 -22.16
CA VAL A 716 -13.23 13.72 -21.06
C VAL A 716 -13.03 15.15 -21.48
N ARG A 717 -13.33 16.10 -20.60
CA ARG A 717 -13.07 17.53 -20.81
C ARG A 717 -11.57 17.78 -20.91
N LYS A 718 -11.15 18.75 -21.75
CA LYS A 718 -9.76 19.18 -21.83
C LYS A 718 -9.37 19.99 -20.59
N SER A 719 -8.10 19.89 -20.20
CA SER A 719 -7.57 20.53 -18.99
C SER A 719 -7.63 22.06 -18.94
N GLY A 720 -7.87 22.71 -20.08
CA GLY A 720 -8.02 24.17 -20.15
C GLY A 720 -9.44 24.67 -19.88
N VAL A 721 -10.42 23.78 -19.74
CA VAL A 721 -11.82 24.16 -19.49
C VAL A 721 -11.98 24.53 -18.02
N SER A 722 -12.49 25.74 -17.76
CA SER A 722 -12.60 26.33 -16.42
C SER A 722 -14.04 26.49 -15.92
N GLN A 723 -15.03 26.29 -16.79
CA GLN A 723 -16.45 26.39 -16.46
C GLN A 723 -17.29 25.62 -17.49
N GLY A 724 -18.57 25.42 -17.17
CA GLY A 724 -19.55 24.81 -18.07
C GLY A 724 -19.80 25.65 -19.32
N ASN A 725 -20.31 25.01 -20.37
CA ASN A 725 -20.55 25.65 -21.67
C ASN A 725 -21.84 26.51 -21.73
N GLY A 726 -22.56 26.68 -20.62
CA GLY A 726 -23.76 27.52 -20.54
C GLY A 726 -24.89 27.07 -21.49
N GLY A 727 -24.89 25.81 -21.92
CA GLY A 727 -25.85 25.25 -22.87
C GLY A 727 -25.43 25.30 -24.34
N ASP A 728 -24.29 25.87 -24.70
CA ASP A 728 -23.78 25.86 -26.08
C ASP A 728 -23.05 24.55 -26.41
N TRP A 729 -23.82 23.47 -26.51
CA TRP A 729 -23.29 22.16 -26.87
C TRP A 729 -22.55 22.15 -28.22
N ALA A 730 -23.01 22.92 -29.20
CA ALA A 730 -22.45 22.91 -30.54
C ALA A 730 -21.02 23.47 -30.57
N ALA A 731 -20.77 24.57 -29.82
CA ALA A 731 -19.42 25.08 -29.62
C ALA A 731 -18.56 24.09 -28.84
N SER A 732 -19.13 23.52 -27.77
CA SER A 732 -18.44 22.62 -26.86
C SER A 732 -17.99 21.30 -27.50
N ALA A 733 -18.88 20.66 -28.26
CA ALA A 733 -18.60 19.42 -28.97
C ALA A 733 -17.57 19.60 -30.09
N GLY A 734 -17.49 20.81 -30.65
CA GLY A 734 -16.56 21.15 -31.73
C GLY A 734 -16.82 20.39 -33.04
N SER A 735 -16.07 20.76 -34.07
CA SER A 735 -16.12 20.12 -35.39
C SER A 735 -14.96 19.16 -35.63
N ASN A 736 -13.91 19.25 -34.82
CA ASN A 736 -12.69 18.46 -34.89
C ASN A 736 -11.98 18.43 -33.52
N ALA A 737 -10.87 17.69 -33.41
CA ALA A 737 -10.14 17.56 -32.14
C ALA A 737 -9.47 18.86 -31.63
N ILE A 738 -9.28 19.88 -32.47
CA ILE A 738 -8.63 21.14 -32.06
C ILE A 738 -9.64 22.05 -31.38
N ASP A 739 -10.81 22.23 -31.99
CA ASP A 739 -11.85 23.16 -31.50
C ASP A 739 -12.83 22.54 -30.50
N SER A 740 -12.89 21.20 -30.39
CA SER A 740 -13.64 20.50 -29.34
C SER A 740 -13.06 20.78 -27.97
N GLU A 741 -13.92 20.92 -26.96
CA GLU A 741 -13.55 20.94 -25.55
C GLU A 741 -13.37 19.52 -24.96
N TRP A 742 -13.72 18.49 -25.74
CA TRP A 742 -13.69 17.09 -25.34
C TRP A 742 -12.58 16.30 -26.04
N ILE A 743 -12.02 15.33 -25.30
CA ILE A 743 -11.16 14.24 -25.74
C ILE A 743 -12.02 12.98 -25.79
N ILE A 744 -11.94 12.21 -26.88
CA ILE A 744 -12.69 10.96 -27.05
C ILE A 744 -11.74 9.80 -26.79
N ASN A 745 -12.05 9.03 -25.75
CA ASN A 745 -11.33 7.82 -25.40
C ASN A 745 -12.07 6.57 -25.92
N PRO A 746 -11.39 5.42 -26.00
CA PRO A 746 -12.04 4.15 -26.30
C PRO A 746 -13.16 3.81 -25.30
N SER A 747 -14.07 2.95 -25.73
CA SER A 747 -15.13 2.41 -24.87
C SER A 747 -14.54 1.67 -23.66
N ASN A 748 -15.10 1.90 -22.47
CA ASN A 748 -14.64 1.35 -21.20
C ASN A 748 -13.21 1.76 -20.81
N ASP A 749 -12.83 3.00 -21.12
CA ASP A 749 -11.58 3.58 -20.64
C ASP A 749 -11.84 4.29 -19.30
N TRP A 750 -11.28 3.76 -18.21
CA TRP A 750 -11.47 4.29 -16.86
C TRP A 750 -10.25 5.04 -16.34
N THR A 751 -9.32 5.43 -17.22
CA THR A 751 -8.04 6.04 -16.82
C THR A 751 -8.19 7.40 -16.14
N ASN A 752 -9.29 8.11 -16.37
CA ASN A 752 -9.57 9.43 -15.76
C ASN A 752 -10.68 9.37 -14.70
N LEU A 753 -11.21 8.18 -14.41
CA LEU A 753 -12.26 8.02 -13.39
C LEU A 753 -11.78 8.54 -12.03
N GLY A 754 -12.47 9.57 -11.52
CA GLY A 754 -12.18 10.18 -10.22
C GLY A 754 -11.08 11.24 -10.26
N ILE A 755 -10.57 11.60 -11.45
CA ILE A 755 -9.44 12.52 -11.60
C ILE A 755 -9.62 13.39 -12.84
N HIS A 756 -9.70 14.70 -12.63
CA HIS A 756 -9.63 15.68 -13.73
C HIS A 756 -8.39 16.56 -13.60
N THR A 757 -7.60 16.66 -14.68
CA THR A 757 -6.44 17.55 -14.73
C THR A 757 -6.87 18.93 -15.18
N PHE A 758 -6.77 19.94 -14.33
CA PHE A 758 -7.00 21.34 -14.69
C PHE A 758 -5.68 22.12 -14.80
N THR A 759 -5.49 22.85 -15.90
CA THR A 759 -4.29 23.65 -16.20
C THR A 759 -4.57 25.15 -16.27
N GLY A 760 -5.81 25.57 -16.01
CA GLY A 760 -6.20 26.98 -15.95
C GLY A 760 -5.97 27.60 -14.57
N ALA A 761 -6.38 28.86 -14.41
CA ALA A 761 -6.37 29.56 -13.13
C ALA A 761 -7.71 30.25 -12.92
N CYS A 762 -8.25 30.14 -11.71
CA CYS A 762 -9.53 30.73 -11.32
C CYS A 762 -9.31 31.96 -10.45
N ALA A 763 -10.22 32.94 -10.55
CA ALA A 763 -10.23 34.03 -9.58
C ALA A 763 -10.41 33.45 -8.17
N THR A 764 -9.70 34.00 -7.18
CA THR A 764 -9.98 33.71 -5.77
C THR A 764 -11.36 34.26 -5.45
N ASP A 765 -12.33 33.38 -5.26
CA ASP A 765 -13.66 33.73 -4.80
C ASP A 765 -13.80 33.26 -3.36
N ASN A 766 -13.97 34.22 -2.45
CA ASN A 766 -14.29 33.97 -1.05
C ASN A 766 -15.75 34.32 -0.74
N SER A 767 -16.55 34.43 -1.80
CA SER A 767 -17.98 34.62 -1.72
C SER A 767 -18.66 33.25 -1.62
N GLY A 768 -19.71 33.19 -0.82
CA GLY A 768 -20.48 31.97 -0.57
C GLY A 768 -21.47 32.23 0.55
N CYS A 769 -22.32 31.26 0.89
CA CYS A 769 -23.30 31.50 1.94
C CYS A 769 -22.64 31.67 3.32
N THR A 770 -22.81 32.85 3.93
CA THR A 770 -22.25 33.16 5.26
C THR A 770 -23.21 32.88 6.42
N ASP A 771 -24.44 32.44 6.15
CA ASP A 771 -25.44 32.17 7.20
C ASP A 771 -25.40 30.69 7.63
N SER A 772 -24.99 30.46 8.88
CA SER A 772 -24.94 29.12 9.51
C SER A 772 -26.28 28.37 9.57
N GLY A 773 -27.41 29.03 9.27
CA GLY A 773 -28.73 28.41 9.16
C GLY A 773 -29.07 27.87 7.77
N ALA A 774 -28.24 28.14 6.75
CA ALA A 774 -28.42 27.63 5.41
C ALA A 774 -27.78 26.25 5.24
N VAL A 775 -28.29 25.44 4.30
CA VAL A 775 -27.76 24.08 4.04
C VAL A 775 -26.44 24.09 3.27
N ASN A 776 -26.15 25.18 2.58
CA ASN A 776 -24.90 25.43 1.86
C ASN A 776 -24.01 26.45 2.60
N TYR A 777 -24.14 26.56 3.93
CA TYR A 777 -23.26 27.42 4.72
C TYR A 777 -21.79 27.07 4.48
N ASP A 778 -21.03 28.04 3.96
CA ASP A 778 -19.59 27.94 3.79
C ASP A 778 -18.88 28.59 4.99
N PRO A 779 -18.20 27.81 5.86
CA PRO A 779 -17.43 28.37 6.96
C PRO A 779 -16.23 29.21 6.52
N ASN A 780 -15.81 29.11 5.26
CA ASN A 780 -14.69 29.85 4.68
C ASN A 780 -15.12 31.10 3.91
N ALA A 781 -16.42 31.26 3.60
CA ALA A 781 -16.94 32.44 2.95
C ALA A 781 -16.81 33.68 3.85
N THR A 782 -16.30 34.77 3.29
CA THR A 782 -16.18 36.07 3.98
C THR A 782 -17.09 37.14 3.41
N GLU A 783 -17.63 36.90 2.21
CA GLU A 783 -18.63 37.74 1.55
C GLU A 783 -19.84 36.87 1.21
N ASP A 784 -21.06 37.35 1.48
CA ASP A 784 -22.30 36.66 1.12
C ASP A 784 -22.62 36.95 -0.35
N ASP A 785 -22.60 35.94 -1.21
CA ASP A 785 -22.98 36.03 -2.63
C ASP A 785 -24.49 35.91 -2.85
N GLY A 786 -25.27 35.68 -1.79
CA GLY A 786 -26.70 35.46 -1.86
C GLY A 786 -27.08 34.04 -2.27
N SER A 787 -26.12 33.11 -2.34
CA SER A 787 -26.37 31.68 -2.61
C SER A 787 -27.09 30.97 -1.46
N CYS A 788 -27.22 31.58 -0.27
CA CYS A 788 -27.78 30.91 0.91
C CYS A 788 -29.13 30.22 0.68
N ILE A 789 -29.10 28.88 0.70
CA ILE A 789 -30.25 28.00 0.57
C ILE A 789 -30.76 27.64 1.95
N PHE A 790 -31.95 28.13 2.28
CA PHE A 790 -32.65 27.73 3.49
C PHE A 790 -33.68 26.67 3.15
N VAL A 791 -33.34 25.40 3.41
CA VAL A 791 -34.33 24.32 3.32
C VAL A 791 -35.19 24.35 4.58
N PRO A 792 -36.52 24.56 4.47
CA PRO A 792 -37.38 24.62 5.63
C PRO A 792 -37.38 23.27 6.35
N THR A 793 -37.20 23.31 7.67
CA THR A 793 -37.50 22.15 8.53
C THR A 793 -38.99 22.14 8.83
N LEU A 794 -39.73 21.19 8.27
CA LEU A 794 -41.18 21.06 8.46
C LEU A 794 -41.52 19.74 9.13
N SER A 795 -42.57 19.74 9.95
CA SER A 795 -43.18 18.48 10.39
C SER A 795 -43.93 17.83 9.23
N ILE A 796 -44.19 16.53 9.34
CA ILE A 796 -44.94 15.79 8.32
C ILE A 796 -46.36 16.36 8.19
N GLN A 797 -46.98 16.78 9.30
CA GLN A 797 -48.28 17.44 9.25
C GLN A 797 -48.23 18.78 8.51
N ASP A 798 -47.16 19.57 8.66
CA ASP A 798 -47.01 20.85 7.98
C ASP A 798 -46.80 20.66 6.46
N ILE A 799 -46.07 19.62 6.07
CA ILE A 799 -45.95 19.20 4.67
C ILE A 799 -47.36 18.96 4.10
N HIS A 800 -48.16 18.15 4.80
CA HIS A 800 -49.53 17.82 4.39
C HIS A 800 -50.46 19.04 4.36
N ALA A 801 -50.54 19.81 5.44
CA ALA A 801 -51.47 20.93 5.63
C ALA A 801 -51.28 22.09 4.64
N GLY A 802 -50.05 22.28 4.14
CA GLY A 802 -49.71 23.36 3.20
C GLY A 802 -49.76 22.99 1.73
N ALA A 803 -50.01 21.72 1.37
CA ALA A 803 -49.71 21.19 0.03
C ALA A 803 -48.28 21.57 -0.44
N PHE A 804 -47.33 21.61 0.51
CA PHE A 804 -45.94 21.94 0.25
C PHE A 804 -45.31 21.05 -0.81
N SER A 805 -44.83 21.65 -1.90
CA SER A 805 -44.01 21.01 -2.92
C SER A 805 -42.63 21.66 -2.92
N GLY A 806 -41.57 20.87 -2.95
CA GLY A 806 -40.18 21.36 -2.93
C GLY A 806 -39.31 20.67 -1.88
N SER A 807 -38.08 21.15 -1.74
CA SER A 807 -37.11 20.58 -0.81
C SER A 807 -37.45 20.88 0.65
N VAL A 808 -37.37 19.86 1.50
CA VAL A 808 -37.69 19.92 2.93
C VAL A 808 -36.70 19.10 3.73
N VAL A 809 -36.46 19.50 4.98
CA VAL A 809 -35.91 18.61 6.00
C VAL A 809 -37.05 18.23 6.94
N THR A 810 -37.29 16.95 7.11
CA THR A 810 -38.27 16.43 8.06
C THR A 810 -37.66 15.30 8.89
N SER A 811 -38.32 14.91 9.96
CA SER A 811 -37.85 13.80 10.80
C SER A 811 -39.03 12.94 11.22
N GLY A 812 -38.82 11.64 11.27
CA GLY A 812 -39.87 10.70 11.64
C GLY A 812 -39.31 9.34 12.00
N LEU A 813 -40.13 8.53 12.67
CA LEU A 813 -39.80 7.16 13.01
C LEU A 813 -40.16 6.24 11.84
N VAL A 814 -39.24 5.37 11.43
CA VAL A 814 -39.45 4.40 10.36
C VAL A 814 -40.48 3.35 10.80
N THR A 815 -41.64 3.34 10.14
CA THR A 815 -42.78 2.44 10.43
C THR A 815 -42.90 1.26 9.47
N GLY A 816 -42.20 1.30 8.34
CA GLY A 816 -42.12 0.18 7.40
C GLY A 816 -40.99 0.36 6.40
N VAL A 817 -40.40 -0.74 5.94
CA VAL A 817 -39.26 -0.77 5.01
C VAL A 817 -39.54 -1.79 3.92
N TYR A 818 -39.40 -1.36 2.67
CA TYR A 818 -39.86 -2.12 1.50
C TYR A 818 -38.78 -2.17 0.43
N GLY A 819 -38.62 -3.35 -0.18
CA GLY A 819 -37.75 -3.53 -1.32
C GLY A 819 -38.26 -2.82 -2.59
N PRO A 820 -37.48 -2.88 -3.69
CA PRO A 820 -37.86 -2.40 -5.01
C PRO A 820 -39.27 -2.88 -5.42
N SER A 821 -40.17 -1.94 -5.73
CA SER A 821 -41.53 -2.27 -6.18
C SER A 821 -41.84 -1.68 -7.55
N GLY A 822 -42.63 -2.41 -8.36
CA GLY A 822 -43.08 -1.91 -9.66
C GLY A 822 -43.96 -0.66 -9.56
N SER A 823 -44.65 -0.48 -8.43
CA SER A 823 -45.44 0.72 -8.13
C SER A 823 -44.60 1.98 -7.94
N LEU A 824 -43.32 1.82 -7.61
CA LEU A 824 -42.36 2.90 -7.39
C LEU A 824 -41.18 2.81 -8.38
N SER A 825 -41.43 2.39 -9.61
CA SER A 825 -40.42 2.31 -10.69
C SER A 825 -39.18 1.47 -10.34
N GLY A 826 -39.33 0.46 -9.49
CA GLY A 826 -38.24 -0.40 -9.04
C GLY A 826 -37.33 0.22 -7.99
N GLN A 827 -37.76 1.27 -7.29
CA GLN A 827 -37.00 1.89 -6.21
C GLN A 827 -37.35 1.29 -4.84
N PRO A 828 -36.36 1.08 -3.95
CA PRO A 828 -36.64 0.76 -2.55
C PRO A 828 -37.30 1.96 -1.85
N SER A 829 -38.04 1.70 -0.77
CA SER A 829 -38.76 2.74 -0.05
C SER A 829 -39.00 2.40 1.42
N TYR A 830 -39.34 3.41 2.20
CA TYR A 830 -39.75 3.26 3.59
C TYR A 830 -40.78 4.33 3.97
N SER A 831 -41.54 4.10 5.04
CA SER A 831 -42.46 5.10 5.61
C SER A 831 -41.87 5.68 6.89
N ILE A 832 -42.03 6.99 7.09
CA ILE A 832 -41.67 7.66 8.34
C ILE A 832 -42.91 8.33 8.96
N GLN A 833 -42.97 8.34 10.29
CA GLN A 833 -44.09 8.90 11.04
C GLN A 833 -43.60 9.74 12.24
N ASP A 834 -44.06 10.98 12.38
CA ASP A 834 -43.61 11.93 13.40
C ASP A 834 -44.64 12.18 14.52
N GLY A 835 -45.68 11.35 14.59
CA GLY A 835 -46.74 11.44 15.57
C GLY A 835 -47.76 10.31 15.46
N SER A 836 -49.01 10.59 15.84
CA SER A 836 -50.15 9.67 15.70
C SER A 836 -51.34 10.42 15.09
N GLY A 837 -52.22 9.70 14.40
CA GLY A 837 -53.41 10.27 13.78
C GLY A 837 -53.18 10.73 12.33
N ALA A 838 -54.18 11.43 11.78
CA ALA A 838 -54.21 11.88 10.39
C ALA A 838 -52.97 12.70 10.00
N PHE A 839 -52.48 12.48 8.78
CA PHE A 839 -51.35 13.19 8.15
C PHE A 839 -50.04 13.15 8.95
N SER A 840 -49.85 12.15 9.81
CA SER A 840 -48.65 12.04 10.65
C SER A 840 -47.48 11.28 10.01
N ALA A 841 -47.68 10.77 8.79
CA ALA A 841 -46.68 9.98 8.10
C ALA A 841 -46.52 10.39 6.64
N ILE A 842 -45.38 10.05 6.05
CA ILE A 842 -45.06 10.28 4.64
C ILE A 842 -44.19 9.14 4.11
N TRP A 843 -44.38 8.83 2.83
CA TRP A 843 -43.59 7.82 2.13
C TRP A 843 -42.25 8.41 1.67
N VAL A 844 -41.19 7.62 1.70
CA VAL A 844 -39.84 8.07 1.36
C VAL A 844 -39.21 7.07 0.40
N ILE A 845 -38.68 7.57 -0.72
CA ILE A 845 -37.92 6.77 -1.68
C ILE A 845 -36.46 6.72 -1.22
N GLY A 846 -35.94 5.51 -0.99
CA GLY A 846 -34.59 5.27 -0.48
C GLY A 846 -34.47 3.98 0.32
N ASP A 847 -33.26 3.69 0.78
CA ASP A 847 -32.91 2.51 1.58
C ASP A 847 -31.98 2.88 2.76
N GLY A 848 -31.32 1.88 3.36
CA GLY A 848 -30.32 2.10 4.41
C GLY A 848 -30.87 2.31 5.83
N VAL A 849 -32.16 2.02 6.06
CA VAL A 849 -32.83 2.17 7.36
C VAL A 849 -33.49 0.88 7.82
N ALA A 850 -33.75 0.77 9.12
CA ALA A 850 -34.53 -0.31 9.73
C ALA A 850 -35.80 0.22 10.40
N VAL A 851 -36.84 -0.63 10.49
CA VAL A 851 -38.05 -0.32 11.27
C VAL A 851 -37.67 -0.02 12.73
N GLY A 852 -38.17 1.11 13.26
CA GLY A 852 -37.81 1.62 14.58
C GLY A 852 -36.60 2.57 14.59
N ASP A 853 -35.99 2.89 13.46
CA ASP A 853 -35.03 3.99 13.35
C ASP A 853 -35.77 5.34 13.41
N LEU A 854 -35.24 6.28 14.20
CA LEU A 854 -35.60 7.69 14.12
C LEU A 854 -34.65 8.35 13.12
N VAL A 855 -35.18 8.88 12.03
CA VAL A 855 -34.38 9.43 10.94
C VAL A 855 -34.71 10.89 10.69
N SER A 856 -33.69 11.66 10.30
CA SER A 856 -33.86 12.95 9.64
C SER A 856 -33.69 12.74 8.14
N VAL A 857 -34.66 13.20 7.38
CA VAL A 857 -34.71 13.07 5.92
C VAL A 857 -34.70 14.46 5.31
N ALA A 858 -33.73 14.70 4.44
CA ALA A 858 -33.71 15.86 3.55
C ALA A 858 -33.99 15.38 2.13
N GLY A 859 -34.99 15.95 1.47
CA GLY A 859 -35.38 15.53 0.13
C GLY A 859 -36.50 16.41 -0.42
N THR A 860 -37.00 16.06 -1.60
CA THR A 860 -38.03 16.86 -2.29
C THR A 860 -39.39 16.20 -2.19
N VAL A 861 -40.37 16.94 -1.67
CA VAL A 861 -41.77 16.50 -1.64
C VAL A 861 -42.35 16.57 -3.04
N ASN A 862 -42.80 15.42 -3.55
CA ASN A 862 -43.54 15.30 -4.80
C ASN A 862 -44.74 14.36 -4.65
N GLU A 863 -45.61 14.33 -5.66
CA GLU A 863 -46.77 13.46 -5.71
C GLU A 863 -46.69 12.60 -6.97
N VAL A 864 -46.72 11.28 -6.81
CA VAL A 864 -46.61 10.31 -7.90
C VAL A 864 -47.78 9.35 -7.86
N PHE A 865 -48.60 9.34 -8.91
CA PHE A 865 -49.83 8.53 -8.98
C PHE A 865 -50.79 8.75 -7.79
N GLY A 866 -50.79 9.95 -7.20
CA GLY A 866 -51.57 10.31 -6.02
C GLY A 866 -50.90 9.99 -4.68
N LEU A 867 -49.75 9.31 -4.67
CA LEU A 867 -48.95 9.10 -3.46
C LEU A 867 -48.08 10.31 -3.18
N ARG A 868 -48.24 10.93 -2.00
CA ARG A 868 -47.33 11.99 -1.57
C ARG A 868 -46.11 11.43 -0.87
N GLN A 869 -44.94 11.77 -1.41
CA GLN A 869 -43.67 11.16 -1.00
C GLN A 869 -42.51 12.15 -1.00
N ILE A 870 -41.39 11.72 -0.40
CA ILE A 870 -40.10 12.42 -0.44
C ILE A 870 -39.14 11.65 -1.37
N LEU A 871 -38.63 12.33 -2.38
CA LEU A 871 -37.61 11.84 -3.30
C LEU A 871 -36.20 12.30 -2.88
N SER A 872 -35.18 11.48 -3.18
CA SER A 872 -33.74 11.76 -2.93
C SER A 872 -33.41 11.94 -1.44
N ALA A 873 -33.99 11.08 -0.61
CA ALA A 873 -33.78 11.08 0.83
C ALA A 873 -32.58 10.23 1.20
N VAL A 874 -31.43 10.84 1.51
CA VAL A 874 -30.40 10.15 2.29
C VAL A 874 -30.75 10.29 3.77
N PRO A 875 -31.20 9.22 4.45
CA PRO A 875 -31.61 9.31 5.83
C PRO A 875 -30.39 9.45 6.75
N ILE A 876 -30.46 10.40 7.67
CA ILE A 876 -29.53 10.47 8.80
C ILE A 876 -30.19 9.76 9.98
N ILE A 877 -29.67 8.58 10.34
CA ILE A 877 -30.14 7.82 11.50
C ILE A 877 -29.74 8.56 12.78
N GLN A 878 -30.75 9.06 13.51
CA GLN A 878 -30.55 9.75 14.79
C GLN A 878 -30.51 8.77 15.96
N SER A 879 -31.31 7.71 15.92
CA SER A 879 -31.31 6.61 16.89
C SER A 879 -32.01 5.37 16.32
N SER A 880 -31.69 4.18 16.84
CA SER A 880 -32.22 2.90 16.35
C SER A 880 -32.96 2.11 17.43
N GLY A 881 -33.89 1.25 17.01
CA GLY A 881 -34.61 0.32 17.90
C GLY A 881 -35.66 0.99 18.79
N ASN A 882 -36.21 2.13 18.37
CA ASN A 882 -37.27 2.81 19.08
C ASN A 882 -38.60 2.06 18.96
N ALA A 883 -39.48 2.23 19.96
CA ALA A 883 -40.82 1.66 19.92
C ALA A 883 -41.68 2.38 18.87
N LEU A 884 -42.39 1.61 18.04
CA LEU A 884 -43.32 2.15 17.05
C LEU A 884 -44.50 2.87 17.71
N PRO A 885 -45.09 3.89 17.05
CA PRO A 885 -46.37 4.43 17.47
C PRO A 885 -47.45 3.34 17.43
N ALA A 886 -48.48 3.49 18.27
CA ALA A 886 -49.62 2.60 18.18
C ALA A 886 -50.30 2.78 16.82
N ALA A 887 -50.59 1.67 16.13
CA ALA A 887 -51.32 1.70 14.87
C ALA A 887 -52.72 2.29 15.08
N GLU A 888 -53.14 3.18 14.17
CA GLU A 888 -54.47 3.77 14.22
C GLU A 888 -55.52 2.72 13.82
N ALA A 889 -56.50 2.45 14.69
CA ALA A 889 -57.54 1.47 14.43
C ALA A 889 -58.66 2.07 13.57
N LEU A 890 -58.75 1.63 12.32
CA LEU A 890 -59.74 2.08 11.35
C LEU A 890 -60.69 0.95 10.95
N THR A 891 -61.90 1.32 10.51
CA THR A 891 -62.80 0.37 9.83
C THR A 891 -62.22 0.02 8.47
N THR A 892 -62.62 -1.10 7.88
CA THR A 892 -62.11 -1.54 6.57
C THR A 892 -62.35 -0.50 5.47
N ALA A 893 -63.50 0.18 5.46
CA ALA A 893 -63.71 1.31 4.52
C ALA A 893 -62.96 2.60 4.91
N GLY A 894 -62.63 2.76 6.20
CA GLY A 894 -62.02 3.97 6.76
C GLY A 894 -60.56 4.19 6.36
N ILE A 895 -59.87 3.12 5.93
CA ILE A 895 -58.51 3.23 5.39
C ILE A 895 -58.47 3.99 4.05
N ASN A 896 -59.61 4.06 3.34
CA ASN A 896 -59.71 4.61 2.00
C ASN A 896 -59.85 6.14 1.99
N ASP A 897 -59.04 6.83 2.80
CA ASP A 897 -59.06 8.28 2.97
C ASP A 897 -57.62 8.80 2.99
N GLU A 898 -57.37 9.85 2.20
CA GLU A 898 -56.09 10.55 2.05
C GLU A 898 -55.42 10.88 3.39
N GLN A 899 -56.21 11.19 4.41
CA GLN A 899 -55.68 11.56 5.72
C GLN A 899 -54.89 10.45 6.40
N TRP A 900 -55.06 9.21 5.96
CA TRP A 900 -54.36 8.04 6.48
C TRP A 900 -53.21 7.60 5.60
N GLU A 901 -52.89 8.33 4.55
CA GLU A 901 -51.74 8.03 3.70
C GLU A 901 -50.45 7.91 4.50
N SER A 902 -49.69 6.85 4.24
CA SER A 902 -48.43 6.46 4.88
C SER A 902 -48.53 6.14 6.38
N VAL A 903 -49.66 6.44 7.03
CA VAL A 903 -49.83 6.28 8.49
C VAL A 903 -49.87 4.79 8.82
N LEU A 904 -49.19 4.41 9.90
CA LEU A 904 -49.31 3.08 10.48
C LEU A 904 -50.75 2.87 10.98
N VAL A 905 -51.48 2.04 10.26
CA VAL A 905 -52.91 1.74 10.49
C VAL A 905 -53.09 0.27 10.85
N THR A 906 -54.16 -0.04 11.56
CA THR A 906 -54.68 -1.39 11.70
C THR A 906 -56.17 -1.44 11.34
N MET A 907 -56.55 -2.46 10.57
CA MET A 907 -57.96 -2.77 10.28
C MET A 907 -58.26 -4.20 10.67
N THR A 908 -59.53 -4.48 10.94
CA THR A 908 -60.02 -5.81 11.30
C THR A 908 -61.27 -6.12 10.50
N GLY A 909 -61.33 -7.27 9.84
CA GLY A 909 -62.50 -7.68 9.05
C GLY A 909 -62.42 -9.12 8.58
N SER A 910 -63.50 -9.60 7.97
CA SER A 910 -63.54 -10.92 7.33
C SER A 910 -62.95 -10.83 5.93
N VAL A 911 -62.16 -11.83 5.51
CA VAL A 911 -61.62 -11.87 4.15
C VAL A 911 -62.76 -12.08 3.15
N THR A 912 -62.94 -11.13 2.24
CA THR A 912 -63.99 -11.18 1.20
C THR A 912 -63.45 -11.58 -0.17
N ASP A 913 -62.15 -11.39 -0.41
CA ASP A 913 -61.47 -11.82 -1.64
C ASP A 913 -59.98 -12.07 -1.36
N ILE A 914 -59.45 -13.22 -1.81
CA ILE A 914 -58.02 -13.58 -1.71
C ILE A 914 -57.25 -13.36 -3.01
N ASN A 915 -57.95 -13.07 -4.11
CA ASN A 915 -57.40 -12.87 -5.44
C ASN A 915 -57.93 -11.57 -6.03
N ALA A 916 -57.78 -10.48 -5.28
CA ALA A 916 -58.09 -9.16 -5.82
C ALA A 916 -57.05 -8.77 -6.88
N THR A 917 -56.94 -7.49 -7.20
CA THR A 917 -56.04 -7.04 -8.26
C THR A 917 -54.57 -7.24 -7.87
N PHE A 918 -53.73 -7.74 -8.79
CA PHE A 918 -52.27 -7.75 -8.64
C PHE A 918 -51.70 -8.42 -7.36
N GLY A 919 -52.35 -9.46 -6.82
CA GLY A 919 -51.90 -10.19 -5.63
C GLY A 919 -52.43 -9.63 -4.30
N GLU A 920 -53.25 -8.59 -4.34
CA GLU A 920 -53.88 -7.98 -3.18
C GLU A 920 -55.08 -8.81 -2.67
N TRP A 921 -55.48 -8.60 -1.42
CA TRP A 921 -56.63 -9.27 -0.80
C TRP A 921 -57.50 -8.28 -0.02
N LEU A 922 -58.78 -8.61 0.12
CA LEU A 922 -59.81 -7.72 0.67
C LEU A 922 -60.35 -8.22 2.00
N LEU A 923 -60.59 -7.28 2.90
CA LEU A 923 -61.29 -7.49 4.17
C LEU A 923 -62.49 -6.55 4.26
N ASP A 924 -63.58 -7.02 4.89
CA ASP A 924 -64.76 -6.19 5.17
C ASP A 924 -65.25 -6.44 6.61
N ASP A 925 -65.45 -5.37 7.36
CA ASP A 925 -66.09 -5.37 8.69
C ASP A 925 -67.58 -4.99 8.66
N GLY A 926 -68.14 -4.85 7.45
CA GLY A 926 -69.49 -4.36 7.18
C GLY A 926 -69.54 -2.86 6.89
N SER A 927 -68.42 -2.13 7.00
CA SER A 927 -68.31 -0.72 6.56
C SER A 927 -67.97 -0.58 5.08
N GLY A 928 -67.51 -1.65 4.42
CA GLY A 928 -67.03 -1.67 3.04
C GLY A 928 -65.58 -2.18 2.94
N ASN A 929 -65.12 -2.49 1.73
CA ASN A 929 -63.84 -3.17 1.52
C ASN A 929 -62.62 -2.30 1.93
N GLY A 930 -61.71 -2.92 2.67
CA GLY A 930 -60.33 -2.48 2.88
C GLY A 930 -59.37 -3.47 2.23
N MET A 931 -58.29 -2.96 1.64
CA MET A 931 -57.34 -3.75 0.87
C MET A 931 -56.02 -3.92 1.63
N ALA A 932 -55.46 -5.12 1.57
CA ALA A 932 -54.13 -5.43 2.06
C ALA A 932 -53.23 -5.81 0.87
N ALA A 933 -52.04 -5.20 0.84
CA ALA A 933 -51.07 -5.39 -0.21
C ALA A 933 -50.10 -6.53 0.13
N SER A 934 -49.59 -7.10 -0.95
CA SER A 934 -48.42 -7.97 -1.01
C SER A 934 -47.07 -7.24 -0.82
N LEU A 935 -47.09 -5.91 -0.68
CA LEU A 935 -45.88 -5.11 -0.52
C LEU A 935 -45.33 -5.23 0.91
N GLY A 936 -44.15 -5.83 1.04
CA GLY A 936 -43.45 -6.08 2.30
C GLY A 936 -43.58 -7.53 2.76
N TYR A 937 -44.81 -8.02 2.89
CA TYR A 937 -45.11 -9.40 3.28
C TYR A 937 -46.25 -10.02 2.45
N GLU A 938 -45.94 -11.12 1.78
CA GLU A 938 -46.83 -11.88 0.90
C GLU A 938 -47.69 -12.88 1.68
N ALA A 939 -48.75 -12.40 2.34
CA ALA A 939 -49.55 -13.24 3.25
C ALA A 939 -50.38 -14.33 2.56
N VAL A 940 -50.87 -14.08 1.34
CA VAL A 940 -51.76 -15.01 0.60
C VAL A 940 -51.04 -16.30 0.19
N ASP A 941 -49.77 -16.19 -0.20
CA ASP A 941 -48.94 -17.32 -0.63
C ASP A 941 -48.16 -17.98 0.53
N ASP A 942 -48.25 -17.43 1.75
CA ASP A 942 -47.61 -18.01 2.94
C ASP A 942 -48.48 -19.11 3.57
N SER A 943 -47.85 -19.96 4.39
CA SER A 943 -48.50 -21.08 5.07
C SER A 943 -48.05 -21.22 6.52
N ILE A 944 -48.99 -21.63 7.37
CA ILE A 944 -48.76 -21.97 8.77
C ILE A 944 -48.78 -23.50 8.97
N GLU A 945 -47.78 -24.05 9.67
CA GLU A 945 -47.75 -25.48 9.98
C GLU A 945 -48.61 -25.77 11.22
N VAL A 946 -49.66 -26.57 11.04
CA VAL A 946 -50.55 -27.00 12.11
C VAL A 946 -50.62 -28.52 12.14
N ASN A 947 -50.15 -29.11 13.24
CA ASN A 947 -50.11 -30.57 13.44
C ASN A 947 -49.40 -31.35 12.31
N GLY A 948 -48.34 -30.77 11.72
CA GLY A 948 -47.55 -31.40 10.66
C GLY A 948 -48.13 -31.25 9.24
N MET A 949 -49.11 -30.37 9.05
CA MET A 949 -49.68 -30.01 7.75
C MET A 949 -49.58 -28.50 7.53
N ASN A 950 -49.14 -28.08 6.34
CA ASN A 950 -49.12 -26.67 5.96
C ASN A 950 -50.51 -26.24 5.52
N MET A 951 -51.06 -25.23 6.20
CA MET A 951 -52.32 -24.59 5.87
C MET A 951 -52.05 -23.19 5.34
N ALA A 952 -52.85 -22.69 4.40
CA ALA A 952 -52.74 -21.31 3.93
C ALA A 952 -52.89 -20.34 5.11
N LEU A 953 -52.04 -19.31 5.17
CA LEU A 953 -52.09 -18.32 6.24
C LEU A 953 -53.35 -17.47 6.15
N VAL A 954 -53.73 -17.05 4.94
CA VAL A 954 -54.95 -16.29 4.66
C VAL A 954 -56.02 -17.22 4.10
N GLU A 955 -57.25 -17.13 4.63
CA GLU A 955 -58.38 -17.98 4.27
C GLU A 955 -59.62 -17.12 4.04
N LEU A 956 -60.31 -17.35 2.91
CA LEU A 956 -61.57 -16.68 2.57
C LEU A 956 -62.61 -16.89 3.66
N GLY A 957 -63.25 -15.82 4.12
CA GLY A 957 -64.28 -15.84 5.17
C GLY A 957 -63.76 -15.86 6.60
N ALA A 958 -62.45 -16.05 6.84
CA ALA A 958 -61.88 -15.93 8.18
C ALA A 958 -61.60 -14.47 8.56
N ASN A 959 -61.58 -14.16 9.85
CA ASN A 959 -61.32 -12.82 10.37
C ASN A 959 -59.83 -12.59 10.58
N TYR A 960 -59.34 -11.41 10.18
CA TYR A 960 -57.96 -11.00 10.42
C TYR A 960 -57.89 -9.58 10.94
N ARG A 961 -56.92 -9.33 11.82
CA ARG A 961 -56.35 -8.00 12.03
C ARG A 961 -55.12 -7.86 11.13
N VAL A 962 -55.13 -6.83 10.29
CA VAL A 962 -53.97 -6.45 9.46
C VAL A 962 -53.44 -5.11 9.95
N SER A 963 -52.12 -4.99 10.06
CA SER A 963 -51.44 -3.75 10.42
C SER A 963 -50.39 -3.39 9.38
N GLY A 964 -50.14 -2.10 9.19
CA GLY A 964 -49.10 -1.62 8.29
C GLY A 964 -49.30 -0.17 7.91
N PRO A 965 -48.25 0.51 7.42
CA PRO A 965 -48.37 1.76 6.71
C PRO A 965 -49.38 1.64 5.57
N ASN A 966 -50.32 2.59 5.49
CA ASN A 966 -51.29 2.65 4.41
C ASN A 966 -50.66 3.30 3.17
N PHE A 967 -50.81 2.69 2.00
CA PHE A 967 -50.11 3.08 0.78
C PHE A 967 -51.12 3.35 -0.34
N TYR A 968 -50.91 4.39 -1.14
CA TYR A 968 -51.70 4.66 -2.31
C TYR A 968 -50.97 4.27 -3.59
N ALA A 969 -51.57 3.42 -4.42
CA ALA A 969 -51.09 3.20 -5.78
C ALA A 969 -52.21 2.66 -6.67
N TYR A 970 -52.14 2.99 -7.96
CA TYR A 970 -53.08 2.54 -8.99
C TYR A 970 -54.56 2.81 -8.66
N GLY A 971 -54.84 3.90 -7.94
CA GLY A 971 -56.19 4.32 -7.60
C GLY A 971 -56.77 3.75 -6.30
N ASN A 972 -56.02 2.92 -5.56
CA ASN A 972 -56.52 2.24 -4.36
C ASN A 972 -55.57 2.45 -3.15
N TRP A 973 -56.18 2.55 -1.97
CA TRP A 973 -55.51 2.52 -0.67
C TRP A 973 -55.33 1.10 -0.20
N LYS A 974 -54.16 0.77 0.34
CA LYS A 974 -53.84 -0.58 0.79
C LYS A 974 -52.85 -0.58 1.93
N LEU A 975 -53.08 -1.40 2.95
CA LEU A 975 -52.13 -1.60 4.03
C LEU A 975 -50.97 -2.47 3.56
N CYS A 976 -49.74 -2.07 3.88
CA CYS A 976 -48.51 -2.80 3.54
C CYS A 976 -47.90 -3.45 4.79
N PRO A 977 -48.28 -4.69 5.14
CA PRO A 977 -47.67 -5.41 6.26
C PRO A 977 -46.18 -5.65 6.01
N ASN A 978 -45.35 -5.50 7.05
CA ASN A 978 -43.90 -5.68 6.96
C ASN A 978 -43.49 -7.13 7.24
N ALA A 979 -44.26 -7.84 8.07
CA ALA A 979 -43.95 -9.20 8.50
C ALA A 979 -45.21 -10.01 8.82
N SER A 980 -45.03 -11.31 9.05
CA SER A 980 -46.12 -12.22 9.46
C SER A 980 -46.82 -11.83 10.75
N THR A 981 -46.17 -11.08 11.64
CA THR A 981 -46.80 -10.57 12.87
C THR A 981 -47.83 -9.48 12.62
N ASP A 982 -47.82 -8.87 11.45
CA ASP A 982 -48.75 -7.81 11.08
C ASP A 982 -50.07 -8.35 10.53
N VAL A 983 -50.12 -9.63 10.16
CA VAL A 983 -51.31 -10.33 9.65
C VAL A 983 -51.72 -11.42 10.64
N VAL A 984 -52.73 -11.10 11.45
CA VAL A 984 -53.11 -11.92 12.61
C VAL A 984 -54.51 -12.45 12.43
N ARG A 985 -54.65 -13.77 12.32
CA ARG A 985 -55.95 -14.44 12.33
C ARG A 985 -56.59 -14.30 13.70
N ILE A 986 -57.81 -13.80 13.72
CA ILE A 986 -58.60 -13.60 14.94
C ILE A 986 -59.86 -14.45 14.90
N GLY A 987 -60.35 -14.83 16.08
CA GLY A 987 -61.47 -15.74 16.21
C GLY A 987 -61.49 -16.34 17.61
N CYS A 988 -62.42 -17.25 17.89
CA CYS A 988 -62.49 -17.83 19.22
C CYS A 988 -61.24 -18.68 19.55
N THR A 989 -60.47 -18.29 20.56
CA THR A 989 -59.23 -18.99 20.97
C THR A 989 -59.43 -20.01 22.10
N ASP A 990 -60.64 -20.13 22.64
CA ASP A 990 -60.96 -21.06 23.73
C ASP A 990 -61.58 -22.36 23.17
N PRO A 991 -60.89 -23.52 23.27
CA PRO A 991 -61.36 -24.80 22.75
C PRO A 991 -62.60 -25.37 23.44
N SER A 992 -63.12 -24.70 24.48
CA SER A 992 -64.38 -25.06 25.13
C SER A 992 -65.63 -24.53 24.42
N PHE A 993 -65.47 -23.64 23.44
CA PHE A 993 -66.57 -23.13 22.61
C PHE A 993 -66.63 -23.82 21.25
N ALA A 994 -67.83 -23.85 20.66
CA ALA A 994 -68.08 -24.63 19.44
C ALA A 994 -67.46 -24.03 18.18
N ASN A 995 -67.36 -22.70 18.12
CA ASN A 995 -66.71 -21.98 17.04
C ASN A 995 -65.22 -21.71 17.30
N TYR A 996 -64.56 -22.54 18.12
CA TYR A 996 -63.12 -22.47 18.35
C TYR A 996 -62.33 -22.55 17.03
N ASP A 997 -61.43 -21.59 16.82
CA ASP A 997 -60.50 -21.54 15.71
C ASP A 997 -59.08 -21.83 16.21
N ALA A 998 -58.54 -22.98 15.81
CA ALA A 998 -57.20 -23.41 16.22
C ALA A 998 -56.06 -22.57 15.60
N LEU A 999 -56.38 -21.75 14.60
CA LEU A 999 -55.44 -20.86 13.91
C LEU A 999 -55.56 -19.41 14.39
N ALA A 1000 -56.62 -19.07 15.13
CA ALA A 1000 -56.74 -17.76 15.75
C ALA A 1000 -55.70 -17.62 16.86
N SER A 1001 -54.88 -16.58 16.75
CA SER A 1001 -53.89 -16.22 17.78
C SER A 1001 -54.42 -15.16 18.76
N GLU A 1002 -55.55 -14.52 18.42
CA GLU A 1002 -56.22 -13.53 19.26
C GLU A 1002 -57.74 -13.70 19.26
N ASP A 1003 -58.34 -13.53 20.45
CA ASP A 1003 -59.79 -13.62 20.64
C ASP A 1003 -60.47 -12.33 20.20
N ASP A 1004 -61.35 -12.43 19.19
CA ASP A 1004 -62.18 -11.33 18.69
C ASP A 1004 -63.50 -11.18 19.47
N GLY A 1005 -63.72 -12.02 20.50
CA GLY A 1005 -64.94 -12.06 21.28
C GLY A 1005 -66.07 -12.84 20.60
N SER A 1006 -65.80 -13.56 19.51
CA SER A 1006 -66.77 -14.41 18.82
C SER A 1006 -67.10 -15.70 19.57
N CYS A 1007 -66.36 -16.10 20.62
CA CYS A 1007 -66.58 -17.35 21.36
C CYS A 1007 -68.04 -17.54 21.80
N SER A 1008 -68.71 -18.53 21.20
CA SER A 1008 -70.13 -18.78 21.41
C SER A 1008 -70.47 -20.26 21.26
N SER A 1009 -71.47 -20.71 22.01
CA SER A 1009 -72.01 -22.08 21.96
C SER A 1009 -73.54 -22.05 21.83
N VAL A 1010 -74.05 -21.13 21.02
CA VAL A 1010 -75.49 -20.97 20.80
C VAL A 1010 -75.99 -22.13 19.92
N GLU A 1011 -76.96 -22.86 20.46
CA GLU A 1011 -77.64 -23.97 19.78
C GLU A 1011 -78.76 -23.42 18.87
N GLY A 1012 -78.80 -23.86 17.61
CA GLY A 1012 -79.80 -23.48 16.60
C GLY A 1012 -79.45 -24.08 15.23
N CYS A 1013 -80.23 -23.77 14.18
CA CYS A 1013 -79.91 -24.29 12.85
C CYS A 1013 -78.73 -23.54 12.21
N THR A 1014 -77.64 -24.24 11.90
CA THR A 1014 -76.42 -23.65 11.29
C THR A 1014 -76.38 -23.75 9.76
N GLU A 1015 -77.34 -24.44 9.13
CA GLU A 1015 -77.39 -24.60 7.67
C GLU A 1015 -78.00 -23.35 7.01
N GLU A 1016 -77.20 -22.55 6.30
CA GLU A 1016 -77.63 -21.29 5.65
C GLU A 1016 -78.80 -21.48 4.66
N GLY A 1017 -78.92 -22.68 4.08
CA GLY A 1017 -80.02 -23.05 3.17
C GLY A 1017 -81.33 -23.46 3.86
N ALA A 1018 -81.40 -23.48 5.19
CA ALA A 1018 -82.60 -23.82 5.94
C ALA A 1018 -83.50 -22.59 6.18
N ASP A 1019 -84.81 -22.78 6.10
CA ASP A 1019 -85.84 -21.76 6.33
C ASP A 1019 -85.83 -21.18 7.76
N ASN A 1020 -85.26 -21.92 8.72
CA ASN A 1020 -85.04 -21.47 10.09
C ASN A 1020 -83.56 -21.34 10.46
N TYR A 1021 -82.69 -21.12 9.46
CA TYR A 1021 -81.29 -20.76 9.70
C TYR A 1021 -81.19 -19.65 10.75
N ASP A 1022 -80.44 -19.93 11.82
CA ASP A 1022 -80.14 -18.95 12.86
C ASP A 1022 -78.69 -18.50 12.66
N PRO A 1023 -78.44 -17.27 12.16
CA PRO A 1023 -77.09 -16.77 11.94
C PRO A 1023 -76.28 -16.57 13.24
N THR A 1024 -76.90 -16.75 14.41
CA THR A 1024 -76.21 -16.71 15.71
C THR A 1024 -75.84 -18.09 16.26
N ALA A 1025 -76.33 -19.17 15.62
CA ALA A 1025 -76.05 -20.54 16.04
C ALA A 1025 -74.62 -20.96 15.66
N THR A 1026 -73.89 -21.50 16.63
CA THR A 1026 -72.55 -22.09 16.45
C THR A 1026 -72.54 -23.60 16.68
N ILE A 1027 -73.67 -24.16 17.11
CA ILE A 1027 -73.91 -25.60 17.29
C ILE A 1027 -75.23 -25.94 16.60
N ASP A 1028 -75.18 -26.83 15.60
CA ASP A 1028 -76.41 -27.40 15.03
C ASP A 1028 -77.16 -28.20 16.10
N ASP A 1029 -78.34 -27.73 16.46
CA ASP A 1029 -79.23 -28.40 17.41
C ASP A 1029 -80.13 -29.46 16.73
N GLY A 1030 -79.94 -29.65 15.42
CA GLY A 1030 -80.70 -30.57 14.59
C GLY A 1030 -82.10 -30.05 14.25
N THR A 1031 -82.38 -28.76 14.50
CA THR A 1031 -83.69 -28.16 14.21
C THR A 1031 -83.82 -27.60 12.80
N CYS A 1032 -82.80 -27.73 11.94
CA CYS A 1032 -82.84 -27.22 10.56
C CYS A 1032 -84.06 -27.71 9.76
N VAL A 1033 -84.85 -26.74 9.30
CA VAL A 1033 -86.05 -26.90 8.46
C VAL A 1033 -85.67 -26.48 7.05
N ILE A 1034 -85.58 -27.43 6.13
CA ILE A 1034 -85.42 -27.17 4.69
C ILE A 1034 -86.72 -27.62 4.04
N VAL A 1035 -87.53 -26.65 3.59
CA VAL A 1035 -88.76 -26.89 2.83
C VAL A 1035 -88.41 -27.06 1.35
N GLY A 1036 -88.78 -28.20 0.78
CA GLY A 1036 -88.37 -28.53 -0.59
C GLY A 1036 -89.10 -29.71 -1.19
N CYS A 1037 -88.74 -30.02 -2.44
CA CYS A 1037 -89.27 -31.17 -3.16
C CYS A 1037 -88.53 -32.45 -2.74
N THR A 1038 -89.28 -33.46 -2.25
CA THR A 1038 -88.72 -34.77 -1.86
C THR A 1038 -88.88 -35.84 -2.93
N ASP A 1039 -89.50 -35.50 -4.06
CA ASP A 1039 -89.67 -36.41 -5.19
C ASP A 1039 -88.36 -36.53 -5.99
N VAL A 1040 -87.68 -37.68 -5.87
CA VAL A 1040 -86.43 -38.02 -6.57
C VAL A 1040 -86.49 -37.89 -8.09
N THR A 1041 -87.68 -37.73 -8.67
CA THR A 1041 -87.87 -37.55 -10.12
C THR A 1041 -87.99 -36.08 -10.55
N ALA A 1042 -88.11 -35.14 -9.60
CA ALA A 1042 -88.08 -33.71 -9.86
C ALA A 1042 -86.64 -33.18 -9.99
N LEU A 1043 -86.45 -32.11 -10.74
CA LEU A 1043 -85.14 -31.50 -11.00
C LEU A 1043 -84.68 -30.56 -9.89
N ASN A 1044 -85.60 -30.04 -9.08
CA ASN A 1044 -85.28 -29.44 -7.78
C ASN A 1044 -85.50 -30.39 -6.61
N TYR A 1045 -85.38 -31.70 -6.84
CA TYR A 1045 -85.26 -32.67 -5.76
C TYR A 1045 -84.09 -32.27 -4.85
N ASN A 1046 -84.37 -32.10 -3.56
CA ASN A 1046 -83.34 -31.88 -2.55
C ASN A 1046 -83.42 -33.01 -1.51
N GLU A 1047 -82.39 -33.85 -1.49
CA GLU A 1047 -82.30 -34.99 -0.54
C GLU A 1047 -82.19 -34.56 0.93
N ASN A 1048 -81.80 -33.31 1.18
CA ASN A 1048 -81.67 -32.71 2.52
C ASN A 1048 -82.97 -32.03 2.99
N THR A 1049 -84.06 -32.13 2.23
CA THR A 1049 -85.38 -31.59 2.63
C THR A 1049 -85.85 -32.24 3.94
N THR A 1050 -85.95 -31.45 5.01
CA THR A 1050 -86.43 -31.91 6.32
C THR A 1050 -87.94 -31.67 6.52
N GLN A 1051 -88.57 -30.84 5.66
CA GLN A 1051 -90.02 -30.64 5.60
C GLN A 1051 -90.54 -30.67 4.14
N GLU A 1052 -91.38 -31.66 3.81
CA GLU A 1052 -91.88 -31.86 2.44
C GLU A 1052 -92.86 -30.77 1.98
N ASP A 1053 -92.56 -30.10 0.84
CA ASP A 1053 -93.53 -29.34 0.04
C ASP A 1053 -93.41 -29.67 -1.45
N ASN A 1054 -94.08 -30.76 -1.84
CA ASN A 1054 -94.13 -31.24 -3.22
C ASN A 1054 -94.95 -30.35 -4.18
N SER A 1055 -95.49 -29.21 -3.73
CA SER A 1055 -96.10 -28.22 -4.62
C SER A 1055 -95.09 -27.38 -5.40
N THR A 1056 -93.82 -27.42 -4.99
CA THR A 1056 -92.70 -26.69 -5.60
C THR A 1056 -91.86 -27.53 -6.58
N CYS A 1057 -92.14 -28.84 -6.70
CA CYS A 1057 -91.42 -29.75 -7.59
C CYS A 1057 -91.58 -29.37 -9.08
N TYR A 1058 -90.47 -29.19 -9.81
CA TYR A 1058 -90.46 -29.06 -11.27
C TYR A 1058 -89.70 -30.20 -11.93
N TYR A 1059 -90.22 -30.72 -13.05
CA TYR A 1059 -89.75 -31.96 -13.66
C TYR A 1059 -89.13 -31.75 -15.07
N THR A 1060 -88.98 -30.50 -15.49
CA THR A 1060 -88.29 -30.08 -16.72
C THR A 1060 -87.39 -28.87 -16.48
N LEU A 1061 -86.12 -28.90 -16.93
CA LEU A 1061 -85.21 -27.76 -16.89
C LEU A 1061 -85.69 -26.71 -17.91
N PRO A 1062 -85.42 -25.41 -17.73
CA PRO A 1062 -85.64 -24.45 -18.80
C PRO A 1062 -84.84 -24.90 -20.03
N SER A 1063 -85.51 -24.95 -21.17
CA SER A 1063 -85.03 -25.54 -22.42
C SER A 1063 -83.92 -24.75 -23.11
N VAL A 1064 -83.39 -23.70 -22.48
CA VAL A 1064 -82.42 -22.74 -23.04
C VAL A 1064 -81.18 -22.68 -22.16
N ILE A 1065 -80.00 -22.90 -22.76
CA ILE A 1065 -78.69 -22.87 -22.11
C ILE A 1065 -77.83 -21.76 -22.73
N ILE A 1066 -76.76 -21.34 -22.04
CA ILE A 1066 -75.66 -20.60 -22.66
C ILE A 1066 -74.76 -21.61 -23.37
N ASN A 1067 -74.63 -21.48 -24.69
CA ASN A 1067 -73.86 -22.40 -25.52
C ASN A 1067 -72.42 -21.93 -25.75
N GLU A 1068 -72.21 -20.62 -25.98
CA GLU A 1068 -70.90 -20.04 -26.25
C GLU A 1068 -70.79 -18.62 -25.68
N VAL A 1069 -69.59 -18.27 -25.21
CA VAL A 1069 -69.20 -16.91 -24.80
C VAL A 1069 -67.90 -16.57 -25.51
N HIS A 1070 -67.88 -15.47 -26.27
CA HIS A 1070 -66.69 -15.00 -26.98
C HIS A 1070 -66.26 -13.65 -26.41
N TYR A 1071 -64.97 -13.54 -26.06
CA TYR A 1071 -64.34 -12.31 -25.57
C TYR A 1071 -62.95 -12.13 -26.20
N ASN A 1072 -62.47 -10.89 -26.34
CA ASN A 1072 -61.15 -10.60 -26.92
C ASN A 1072 -60.06 -10.57 -25.82
N PRO A 1073 -58.87 -11.16 -26.01
CA PRO A 1073 -57.77 -11.03 -25.06
C PRO A 1073 -57.25 -9.59 -24.96
N CYS A 1074 -56.71 -9.24 -23.79
CA CYS A 1074 -56.40 -7.86 -23.37
C CYS A 1074 -55.41 -7.08 -24.28
N THR A 1075 -54.71 -7.73 -25.21
CA THR A 1075 -53.69 -7.09 -26.06
C THR A 1075 -54.25 -6.46 -27.36
N ALA A 1076 -55.55 -6.59 -27.63
CA ALA A 1076 -56.16 -6.10 -28.88
C ALA A 1076 -57.56 -5.48 -28.69
N GLN A 1077 -57.83 -4.84 -27.55
CA GLN A 1077 -59.09 -4.11 -27.36
C GLN A 1077 -59.12 -2.84 -28.22
N GLY A 1078 -59.97 -2.85 -29.25
CA GLY A 1078 -60.38 -1.69 -30.03
C GLY A 1078 -61.90 -1.69 -30.19
N ASP A 1079 -62.47 -0.60 -30.75
CA ASP A 1079 -63.91 -0.48 -30.97
C ASP A 1079 -64.40 -1.41 -32.11
N ASP A 1080 -64.75 -2.66 -31.81
CA ASP A 1080 -65.65 -3.43 -32.70
C ASP A 1080 -66.73 -4.22 -31.94
N PHE A 1081 -67.98 -3.94 -32.29
CA PHE A 1081 -69.18 -4.65 -31.82
C PHE A 1081 -69.32 -6.06 -32.43
N ASP A 1082 -68.30 -6.55 -33.15
CA ASP A 1082 -68.40 -7.73 -34.02
C ASP A 1082 -67.83 -9.01 -33.36
N PHE A 1083 -67.19 -8.95 -32.18
CA PHE A 1083 -66.49 -10.09 -31.57
C PHE A 1083 -66.75 -10.38 -30.07
N GLU A 1084 -67.58 -9.61 -29.38
CA GLU A 1084 -67.99 -9.90 -27.99
C GLU A 1084 -69.48 -10.27 -27.94
N PHE A 1085 -69.79 -11.54 -27.61
CA PHE A 1085 -71.18 -11.99 -27.52
C PHE A 1085 -71.39 -13.22 -26.65
N VAL A 1086 -72.64 -13.42 -26.23
CA VAL A 1086 -73.14 -14.62 -25.56
C VAL A 1086 -74.21 -15.29 -26.42
N GLU A 1087 -74.05 -16.58 -26.71
CA GLU A 1087 -75.01 -17.38 -27.47
C GLU A 1087 -75.90 -18.21 -26.53
N LEU A 1088 -77.22 -18.05 -26.64
CA LEU A 1088 -78.23 -18.90 -26.01
C LEU A 1088 -78.71 -19.97 -26.97
N LEU A 1089 -78.73 -21.24 -26.59
CA LEU A 1089 -79.23 -22.36 -27.41
C LEU A 1089 -80.45 -23.00 -26.75
N ASN A 1090 -81.54 -23.17 -27.50
CA ASN A 1090 -82.62 -24.04 -27.08
C ASN A 1090 -82.29 -25.49 -27.42
N ILE A 1091 -82.02 -26.29 -26.40
CA ILE A 1091 -81.62 -27.71 -26.55
C ILE A 1091 -82.80 -28.67 -26.58
N ASP A 1092 -84.04 -28.17 -26.49
CA ASP A 1092 -85.25 -28.97 -26.44
C ASP A 1092 -85.87 -29.19 -27.84
N ASP A 1093 -86.90 -30.03 -27.93
CA ASP A 1093 -87.61 -30.38 -29.16
C ASP A 1093 -88.85 -29.49 -29.45
N VAL A 1094 -89.10 -28.50 -28.59
CA VAL A 1094 -90.14 -27.46 -28.72
C VAL A 1094 -89.57 -26.05 -28.56
N ALA A 1095 -90.27 -25.04 -29.09
CA ALA A 1095 -89.85 -23.64 -28.94
C ALA A 1095 -90.01 -23.17 -27.49
N ALA A 1096 -88.98 -22.49 -26.98
CA ALA A 1096 -88.97 -21.85 -25.66
C ALA A 1096 -89.50 -20.41 -25.75
N ASP A 1097 -90.37 -20.01 -24.83
CA ASP A 1097 -90.82 -18.62 -24.68
C ASP A 1097 -89.90 -17.91 -23.69
N LEU A 1098 -89.17 -16.91 -24.17
CA LEU A 1098 -88.24 -16.10 -23.39
C LEU A 1098 -88.87 -14.80 -22.91
N SER A 1099 -90.17 -14.56 -23.14
CA SER A 1099 -90.85 -13.33 -22.71
C SER A 1099 -90.65 -13.05 -21.22
N GLY A 1100 -90.06 -11.90 -20.90
CA GLY A 1100 -89.80 -11.47 -19.52
C GLY A 1100 -88.60 -12.13 -18.86
N TYR A 1101 -87.86 -13.00 -19.54
CA TYR A 1101 -86.57 -13.50 -19.05
C TYR A 1101 -85.59 -12.34 -18.89
N GLN A 1102 -84.72 -12.45 -17.89
CA GLN A 1102 -83.81 -11.39 -17.51
C GLN A 1102 -82.38 -11.91 -17.59
N PHE A 1103 -81.53 -11.19 -18.30
CA PHE A 1103 -80.11 -11.45 -18.42
C PHE A 1103 -79.35 -10.47 -17.54
N TYR A 1104 -78.54 -10.99 -16.63
CA TYR A 1104 -77.75 -10.22 -15.68
C TYR A 1104 -76.26 -10.39 -16.02
N ASN A 1105 -75.48 -9.33 -15.84
CA ASN A 1105 -74.02 -9.39 -15.83
C ASN A 1105 -73.49 -8.96 -14.46
N GLU A 1106 -72.26 -9.36 -14.16
CA GLU A 1106 -71.58 -9.00 -12.92
C GLU A 1106 -70.31 -8.22 -13.26
N SER A 1107 -70.29 -6.96 -12.85
CA SER A 1107 -69.11 -6.11 -12.91
C SER A 1107 -68.88 -5.57 -11.50
N GLY A 1108 -67.74 -5.94 -10.89
CA GLY A 1108 -67.39 -5.52 -9.54
C GLY A 1108 -68.26 -6.14 -8.43
N GLY A 1109 -68.69 -7.40 -8.55
CA GLY A 1109 -69.34 -8.15 -7.46
C GLY A 1109 -70.83 -7.87 -7.23
N LEU A 1110 -71.47 -7.07 -8.09
CA LEU A 1110 -72.91 -6.78 -8.01
C LEU A 1110 -73.61 -7.21 -9.31
N LEU A 1111 -74.69 -7.98 -9.17
CA LEU A 1111 -75.55 -8.36 -10.29
C LEU A 1111 -76.25 -7.13 -10.87
N GLN A 1112 -75.97 -6.80 -12.12
CA GLN A 1112 -76.61 -5.73 -12.87
C GLN A 1112 -77.54 -6.33 -13.92
N LEU A 1113 -78.79 -5.87 -13.96
CA LEU A 1113 -79.75 -6.29 -14.97
C LEU A 1113 -79.37 -5.68 -16.33
N SER A 1114 -78.93 -6.50 -17.28
CA SER A 1114 -78.46 -6.06 -18.59
C SER A 1114 -79.57 -6.05 -19.64
N LEU A 1115 -80.38 -7.11 -19.71
CA LEU A 1115 -81.43 -7.27 -20.71
C LEU A 1115 -82.67 -7.91 -20.12
N VAL A 1116 -83.85 -7.44 -20.54
CA VAL A 1116 -85.12 -8.15 -20.33
C VAL A 1116 -85.69 -8.47 -21.71
N PHE A 1117 -85.95 -9.75 -21.96
CA PHE A 1117 -86.53 -10.20 -23.21
C PHE A 1117 -87.96 -9.68 -23.37
N PRO A 1118 -88.28 -8.98 -24.47
CA PRO A 1118 -89.62 -8.45 -24.70
C PRO A 1118 -90.70 -9.54 -24.78
N ASP A 1119 -91.94 -9.17 -24.49
CA ASP A 1119 -93.10 -10.04 -24.69
C ASP A 1119 -93.20 -10.56 -26.13
N GLY A 1120 -93.40 -11.87 -26.27
CA GLY A 1120 -93.46 -12.60 -27.53
C GLY A 1120 -92.11 -13.11 -28.05
N THR A 1121 -91.03 -12.98 -27.27
CA THR A 1121 -89.72 -13.52 -27.67
C THR A 1121 -89.72 -15.04 -27.55
N THR A 1122 -89.47 -15.76 -28.65
CA THR A 1122 -89.41 -17.23 -28.64
C THR A 1122 -88.13 -17.72 -29.31
N LEU A 1123 -87.50 -18.74 -28.75
CA LEU A 1123 -86.34 -19.44 -29.32
C LEU A 1123 -86.75 -20.85 -29.76
N ALA A 1124 -86.71 -21.15 -31.05
CA ALA A 1124 -87.18 -22.42 -31.58
C ALA A 1124 -86.28 -23.60 -31.16
N ALA A 1125 -86.84 -24.82 -31.19
CA ALA A 1125 -86.13 -26.06 -30.87
C ALA A 1125 -84.85 -26.22 -31.71
N GLY A 1126 -83.70 -26.39 -31.05
CA GLY A 1126 -82.39 -26.54 -31.69
C GLY A 1126 -81.81 -25.26 -32.31
N GLU A 1127 -82.47 -24.10 -32.15
CA GLU A 1127 -81.94 -22.80 -32.60
C GLU A 1127 -81.26 -22.04 -31.47
N PHE A 1128 -80.38 -21.12 -31.88
CA PHE A 1128 -79.64 -20.25 -30.98
C PHE A 1128 -79.94 -18.77 -31.21
N MET A 1129 -79.71 -17.96 -30.19
CA MET A 1129 -79.87 -16.51 -30.18
C MET A 1129 -78.61 -15.89 -29.60
N VAL A 1130 -78.02 -14.93 -30.31
CA VAL A 1130 -76.81 -14.23 -29.89
C VAL A 1130 -77.18 -12.90 -29.24
N LEU A 1131 -76.59 -12.63 -28.07
CA LEU A 1131 -76.66 -11.38 -27.32
C LEU A 1131 -75.30 -10.70 -27.42
N ALA A 1132 -75.25 -9.55 -28.08
CA ALA A 1132 -74.06 -8.69 -28.19
C ALA A 1132 -74.26 -7.42 -27.36
#